data_AF-A0A4R0RD82-F1
#
_entry.id   AF-A0A4R0RD82-F1
#
_cell.length_a   1.000
_cell.length_b   1.000
_cell.length_c   1.000
_cell.angle_alpha   90.00
_cell.angle_beta   90.00
_cell.angle_gamma   90.00
#
_symmetry.space_group_name_H-M   'P 1'
#
loop_
_entity.id
_entity.type
_entity.pdbx_description
1 polymer ?
#
loop_
_entity_poly.entity_id
_entity_poly.type
_entity_poly.pdbx_seq_one_letter_code
_entity_poly.pdbx_strand_id
1 'polypeptide(L)'
;MQDTKLPGAAVKGKAREDSNWQLGWWELHPLIDKAKRPVAWSRSSVIFSAHPTQPLVLARHFSSSRQFVVPSPTPLVSSPTSYDPPTVISISPNGEWLFAYFPGREGDGVACLWRRDHQLDTWGVREFWATPRGAGIVTAEWTNHNREWIINDTGFASRLPPRGPSSPVNSSVLLLITQSLYINACFLPPYVPSLRMLRASLTMTTRVKEGEPSPPDVDRQGTDGRRLCVSAAIGFGYNDMAFLVATRSHLMPSHHVVSEDHSMDMGLMPDMTQPSTSSDKLGYDSDVWGEELIVDVCEVGMNVDVTNLIRTRPLPPIFHPHPNLTELAFIAMPPESSLTMSPSVSKDPRRQTKEILEKTGSLYLVASVLDCGDYTTTPKSESTVYACVRNTTPATKMSPRWMINKEQTKIFENGVLTFLTPAGNGSTVLVGLLDTAGVARRSQTKPKEIPIGTCVALQFPSLVPDERWESSHIMSTSDRAGRDVPAGIAVSQNRALVCFMSASAALGARTAVHLLPRRLINSVPSSNVPEVPKGDLSRALCLALMSRESPSDIIHILSLPSTSLPTAATTIYHTLCTLAANANGLAEIWLIEVLGVITEVYLGKARYSAGPEKEHLTAQWKAAHDICSIEALNTAFEDCREADAYDLEAIWQLVGLSTWFIDFLERLMKECVAFHDEHASSPQVTQEKQDTLSTPLHVVPAAAPILIHMVHPYVHRHMLAAVRHVKRFRDHIGSLSAKGENAQIAKDVLMDAIDCSGIHLDTLVPLLNETSTAPHPDLLRRCLTICAPIPAVLPNLKQAVEKIVTSKAIDRPKLFIKASDLVDGVSQITLTDQSAQPPRGCTKQTTANKAQITVDPLKIPNGPRNYRPECLGVYIFPPDIEVPETLLKKRKQNEKAREERVAAAAAARKAGKAKRKVIFKRAEQHVKEYLSKEKEEVRLKRAARASGDFYVPAQAKVYFVVRIRGINEIAPKPRKILQLLRLLQINNGIFIKVTKATQQMLRLVEPYITYGEPNLKSVRELIYKRGYGKVDKQRIPLANNSVIEQALGKHDILSVEDLVHEIFTAGPNFKQASNFLWPFKLSNPTGGWRQRKFTHYVEGGDFGNRETNINKLIRQMN
;
A
#
# COMPACT_ATOMS: atom_id res chain seq x y z
N MET A 1 -42.80 7.55 -61.13
CA MET A 1 -44.10 6.85 -61.17
C MET A 1 -44.38 6.28 -59.79
N GLN A 2 -45.52 6.68 -59.23
CA GLN A 2 -46.31 6.12 -58.13
C GLN A 2 -45.77 6.18 -56.70
N ASP A 3 -46.32 7.19 -55.99
CA ASP A 3 -46.62 7.17 -54.56
C ASP A 3 -47.50 5.98 -54.16
N THR A 4 -47.24 5.38 -53.00
CA THR A 4 -48.29 4.87 -52.10
C THR A 4 -47.82 4.74 -50.63
N LYS A 5 -48.31 5.68 -49.82
CA LYS A 5 -48.90 5.55 -48.46
C LYS A 5 -48.15 4.78 -47.34
N LEU A 6 -47.66 5.54 -46.36
CA LEU A 6 -47.76 5.25 -44.92
C LEU A 6 -49.05 5.93 -44.38
N PRO A 7 -49.73 5.48 -43.29
CA PRO A 7 -49.11 5.26 -41.97
C PRO A 7 -49.73 4.17 -41.06
N GLY A 8 -48.94 3.70 -40.07
CA GLY A 8 -49.40 2.81 -39.00
C GLY A 8 -48.51 2.85 -37.75
N ALA A 9 -48.80 3.83 -36.88
CA ALA A 9 -48.49 3.97 -35.45
C ALA A 9 -47.22 3.33 -34.86
N ALA A 10 -46.30 4.22 -34.48
CA ALA A 10 -45.13 4.00 -33.65
C ALA A 10 -45.47 3.47 -32.24
N VAL A 11 -44.84 2.36 -31.85
CA VAL A 11 -44.49 2.11 -30.45
C VAL A 11 -43.23 2.90 -30.14
N LYS A 12 -43.37 4.00 -29.39
CA LYS A 12 -42.24 4.75 -28.81
C LYS A 12 -41.50 3.88 -27.79
N GLY A 13 -40.57 3.06 -28.25
CA GLY A 13 -39.44 2.58 -27.45
C GLY A 13 -38.22 3.43 -27.79
N LYS A 14 -37.72 4.24 -26.85
CA LYS A 14 -36.40 4.89 -27.00
C LYS A 14 -35.36 3.77 -27.16
N ALA A 15 -34.82 3.58 -28.36
CA ALA A 15 -33.61 2.80 -28.55
C ALA A 15 -32.50 3.42 -27.68
N ARG A 16 -31.84 2.61 -26.85
CA ARG A 16 -30.61 3.04 -26.15
C ARG A 16 -29.54 3.18 -27.23
N GLU A 17 -29.05 4.40 -27.47
CA GLU A 17 -27.92 4.65 -28.36
C GLU A 17 -26.66 4.01 -27.77
N ASP A 18 -26.13 2.98 -28.43
CA ASP A 18 -24.80 2.46 -28.18
C ASP A 18 -23.77 3.46 -28.74
N SER A 19 -22.81 3.89 -27.90
CA SER A 19 -21.74 4.80 -28.33
C SER A 19 -20.50 3.99 -28.68
N ASN A 20 -20.07 4.02 -29.93
CA ASN A 20 -18.82 3.39 -30.35
C ASN A 20 -17.64 4.29 -29.98
N TRP A 21 -16.54 3.68 -29.55
CA TRP A 21 -15.26 4.36 -29.35
C TRP A 21 -14.23 3.78 -30.32
N GLN A 22 -13.31 4.63 -30.75
CA GLN A 22 -12.22 4.28 -31.66
C GLN A 22 -10.98 5.06 -31.22
N LEU A 23 -9.84 4.38 -31.13
CA LEU A 23 -8.57 4.98 -30.80
C LEU A 23 -8.03 5.76 -32.00
N GLY A 24 -7.69 7.03 -31.77
CA GLY A 24 -6.90 7.81 -32.72
C GLY A 24 -5.41 7.50 -32.59
N TRP A 25 -4.62 7.72 -33.65
CA TRP A 25 -3.15 7.56 -33.59
C TRP A 25 -2.52 8.47 -32.52
N TRP A 26 -3.08 9.66 -32.29
CA TRP A 26 -2.61 10.61 -31.28
C TRP A 26 -2.82 10.13 -29.84
N GLU A 27 -3.78 9.24 -29.58
CA GLU A 27 -4.00 8.65 -28.24
C GLU A 27 -2.90 7.63 -27.90
N LEU A 28 -2.26 7.06 -28.92
CA LEU A 28 -1.16 6.09 -28.80
C LEU A 28 0.22 6.75 -28.80
N HIS A 29 0.32 8.03 -29.15
CA HIS A 29 1.56 8.81 -29.09
C HIS A 29 2.32 8.66 -27.76
N PRO A 30 1.67 8.61 -26.57
CA PRO A 30 2.40 8.41 -25.31
C PRO A 30 3.14 7.07 -25.17
N LEU A 31 2.86 6.07 -26.01
CA LEU A 31 3.64 4.83 -26.07
C LEU A 31 5.01 5.03 -26.74
N ILE A 32 5.07 5.99 -27.67
CA ILE A 32 6.27 6.42 -28.40
C ILE A 32 6.98 7.57 -27.65
N ASP A 33 6.24 8.34 -26.85
CA ASP A 33 6.80 9.46 -26.09
C ASP A 33 7.89 9.02 -25.11
N LYS A 34 8.97 9.80 -25.08
CA LYS A 34 10.20 9.54 -24.32
C LYS A 34 10.02 9.80 -22.83
N ALA A 35 9.06 10.65 -22.45
CA ALA A 35 8.74 10.96 -21.06
C ALA A 35 7.68 9.99 -20.49
N LYS A 36 7.99 8.68 -20.53
CA LYS A 36 7.11 7.68 -19.91
C LYS A 36 6.97 7.95 -18.42
N ARG A 37 5.76 7.80 -17.91
CA ARG A 37 5.50 7.88 -16.48
C ARG A 37 5.83 6.52 -15.87
N PRO A 38 6.86 6.42 -15.00
CA PRO A 38 7.28 5.15 -14.45
C PRO A 38 6.34 4.67 -13.35
N VAL A 39 6.16 3.36 -13.27
CA VAL A 39 5.50 2.67 -12.16
C VAL A 39 6.35 1.45 -11.78
N ALA A 40 6.49 1.19 -10.49
CA ALA A 40 7.22 0.05 -9.97
C ALA A 40 6.41 -0.62 -8.85
N TRP A 41 6.42 -1.96 -8.80
CA TRP A 41 5.72 -2.73 -7.77
C TRP A 41 6.73 -3.47 -6.89
N SER A 42 6.82 -3.06 -5.62
CA SER A 42 7.76 -3.62 -4.63
C SER A 42 7.39 -5.03 -4.19
N ARG A 43 8.35 -5.82 -3.70
CA ARG A 43 8.10 -7.15 -3.09
C ARG A 43 7.19 -7.16 -1.86
N SER A 44 7.06 -6.03 -1.17
CA SER A 44 6.14 -5.84 -0.05
C SER A 44 4.76 -5.32 -0.50
N SER A 45 4.38 -5.50 -1.77
CA SER A 45 3.08 -5.10 -2.32
C SER A 45 2.74 -3.58 -2.24
N VAL A 46 3.75 -2.71 -2.29
CA VAL A 46 3.63 -1.26 -2.49
C VAL A 46 3.85 -0.91 -3.97
N ILE A 47 2.98 -0.07 -4.53
CA ILE A 47 3.07 0.45 -5.90
C ILE A 47 3.60 1.87 -5.82
N PHE A 48 4.73 2.13 -6.48
CA PHE A 48 5.33 3.45 -6.63
C PHE A 48 5.01 4.01 -8.01
N SER A 49 4.60 5.27 -8.08
CA SER A 49 4.32 5.95 -9.34
C SER A 49 4.74 7.42 -9.30
N ALA A 50 5.00 7.99 -10.47
CA ALA A 50 5.25 9.42 -10.61
C ALA A 50 3.98 10.24 -10.34
N HIS A 51 4.10 11.38 -9.65
CA HIS A 51 3.00 12.34 -9.56
C HIS A 51 2.71 12.97 -10.94
N PRO A 52 1.45 13.29 -11.28
CA PRO A 52 1.10 13.74 -12.63
C PRO A 52 1.76 15.03 -13.13
N THR A 53 2.13 15.93 -12.21
CA THR A 53 2.58 17.31 -12.53
C THR A 53 3.68 17.85 -11.62
N GLN A 54 4.04 17.14 -10.55
CA GLN A 54 4.98 17.63 -9.53
C GLN A 54 6.16 16.65 -9.43
N PRO A 55 7.36 17.10 -9.03
CA PRO A 55 8.53 16.24 -8.84
C PRO A 55 8.40 15.42 -7.53
N LEU A 56 7.39 14.56 -7.46
CA LEU A 56 7.06 13.72 -6.32
C LEU A 56 6.90 12.25 -6.75
N VAL A 57 7.32 11.34 -5.88
CA VAL A 57 7.04 9.91 -5.99
C VAL A 57 5.88 9.58 -5.04
N LEU A 58 4.79 9.08 -5.62
CA LEU A 58 3.63 8.60 -4.88
C LEU A 58 3.79 7.10 -4.62
N ALA A 59 3.36 6.66 -3.44
CA ALA A 59 3.35 5.26 -3.06
C ALA A 59 1.96 4.86 -2.58
N ARG A 60 1.52 3.66 -2.95
CA ARG A 60 0.23 3.10 -2.56
C ARG A 60 0.37 1.66 -2.10
N HIS A 61 -0.14 1.37 -0.92
CA HIS A 61 -0.35 -0.01 -0.47
C HIS A 61 -1.40 -0.69 -1.32
N PHE A 62 -1.06 -1.83 -1.91
CA PHE A 62 -2.02 -2.58 -2.71
C PHE A 62 -3.18 -3.11 -1.85
N SER A 63 -2.89 -3.75 -0.71
CA SER A 63 -3.88 -4.40 0.16
C SER A 63 -4.86 -3.43 0.83
N SER A 64 -4.37 -2.32 1.37
CA SER A 64 -5.19 -1.34 2.11
C SER A 64 -5.62 -0.13 1.28
N SER A 65 -5.09 0.02 0.06
CA SER A 65 -5.23 1.24 -0.77
C SER A 65 -4.75 2.54 -0.10
N ARG A 66 -4.06 2.47 1.05
CA ARG A 66 -3.48 3.64 1.71
C ARG A 66 -2.38 4.25 0.84
N GLN A 67 -2.43 5.55 0.64
CA GLN A 67 -1.42 6.30 -0.11
C GLN A 67 -0.50 7.09 0.82
N PHE A 68 0.77 7.20 0.45
CA PHE A 68 1.76 8.06 1.09
C PHE A 68 2.71 8.63 0.04
N VAL A 69 3.44 9.69 0.39
CA VAL A 69 4.40 10.36 -0.50
C VAL A 69 5.80 10.06 0.03
N VAL A 70 6.69 9.65 -0.86
CA VAL A 70 8.11 9.44 -0.53
C VAL A 70 8.76 10.81 -0.32
N PRO A 71 9.55 11.03 0.75
CA PRO A 71 10.08 12.36 1.06
C PRO A 71 11.08 12.85 0.01
N SER A 72 10.87 14.04 -0.53
CA SER A 72 11.77 14.63 -1.52
C SER A 72 13.05 15.19 -0.89
N PRO A 73 14.22 15.09 -1.54
CA PRO A 73 15.46 15.71 -1.08
C PRO A 73 15.45 17.25 -1.23
N THR A 74 16.42 17.89 -0.57
CA THR A 74 16.53 19.36 -0.46
C THR A 74 16.42 20.12 -1.79
N PRO A 75 17.07 19.72 -2.90
CA PRO A 75 16.97 20.44 -4.17
C PRO A 75 15.53 20.53 -4.68
N LEU A 76 14.82 19.39 -4.70
CA LEU A 76 13.43 19.32 -5.16
C LEU A 76 12.47 20.10 -4.25
N VAL A 77 12.75 20.15 -2.95
CA VAL A 77 11.94 20.93 -2.00
C VAL A 77 12.19 22.43 -2.14
N SER A 78 13.44 22.83 -2.42
CA SER A 78 13.83 24.24 -2.52
C SER A 78 13.33 24.92 -3.79
N SER A 79 13.32 24.21 -4.93
CA SER A 79 12.95 24.75 -6.24
C SER A 79 12.10 23.76 -7.05
N PRO A 80 10.87 23.42 -6.60
CA PRO A 80 10.05 22.38 -7.22
C PRO A 80 9.60 22.71 -8.65
N THR A 81 9.53 23.99 -9.04
CA THR A 81 9.15 24.42 -10.39
C THR A 81 10.24 24.21 -11.43
N SER A 82 11.49 23.97 -10.98
CA SER A 82 12.65 23.76 -11.85
C SER A 82 12.79 22.31 -12.34
N TYR A 83 11.99 21.40 -11.79
CA TYR A 83 12.07 19.96 -12.05
C TYR A 83 10.75 19.41 -12.56
N ASP A 84 10.85 18.41 -13.42
CA ASP A 84 9.70 17.64 -13.89
C ASP A 84 9.45 16.39 -13.03
N PRO A 85 8.26 15.77 -13.14
CA PRO A 85 7.98 14.48 -12.52
C PRO A 85 9.05 13.43 -12.87
N PRO A 86 9.25 12.45 -11.98
CA PRO A 86 10.30 11.46 -12.19
C PRO A 86 10.03 10.62 -13.44
N THR A 87 11.04 10.44 -14.27
CA THR A 87 10.97 9.63 -15.52
C THR A 87 11.44 8.20 -15.31
N VAL A 88 12.24 7.94 -14.26
CA VAL A 88 12.71 6.61 -13.89
C VAL A 88 12.38 6.37 -12.41
N ILE A 89 11.79 5.22 -12.10
CA ILE A 89 11.61 4.70 -10.75
C ILE A 89 12.02 3.23 -10.77
N SER A 90 12.91 2.82 -9.85
CA SER A 90 13.37 1.44 -9.74
C SER A 90 13.52 1.04 -8.27
N ILE A 91 13.08 -0.17 -7.93
CA ILE A 91 13.11 -0.70 -6.56
C ILE A 91 13.99 -1.94 -6.49
N SER A 92 14.78 -2.05 -5.42
CA SER A 92 15.69 -3.18 -5.27
C SER A 92 14.96 -4.51 -5.10
N PRO A 93 15.57 -5.64 -5.51
CA PRO A 93 14.98 -6.98 -5.38
C PRO A 93 14.75 -7.42 -3.94
N ASN A 94 15.33 -6.75 -2.93
CA ASN A 94 15.04 -6.99 -1.52
C ASN A 94 13.97 -6.04 -0.94
N GLY A 95 13.52 -5.04 -1.72
CA GLY A 95 12.53 -4.05 -1.31
C GLY A 95 13.04 -3.04 -0.27
N GLU A 96 14.36 -2.92 -0.09
CA GLU A 96 14.95 -1.98 0.88
C GLU A 96 15.32 -0.64 0.27
N TRP A 97 15.64 -0.60 -1.02
CA TRP A 97 16.13 0.60 -1.70
C TRP A 97 15.19 1.03 -2.81
N LEU A 98 14.96 2.33 -2.90
CA LEU A 98 14.17 2.95 -3.95
C LEU A 98 15.03 4.00 -4.64
N PHE A 99 15.04 3.98 -5.95
CA PHE A 99 15.73 4.95 -6.79
C PHE A 99 14.72 5.70 -7.66
N ALA A 100 14.92 7.01 -7.82
CA ALA A 100 14.18 7.80 -8.80
C ALA A 100 15.04 8.91 -9.41
N TYR A 101 14.76 9.25 -10.67
CA TYR A 101 15.40 10.34 -11.38
C TYR A 101 14.39 11.42 -11.77
N PHE A 102 14.71 12.68 -11.45
CA PHE A 102 13.90 13.87 -11.75
C PHE A 102 14.63 14.76 -12.76
N PRO A 103 14.12 14.89 -14.00
CA PRO A 103 14.71 15.79 -14.99
C PRO A 103 14.60 17.26 -14.57
N GLY A 104 15.64 18.05 -14.87
CA GLY A 104 15.60 19.50 -14.75
C GLY A 104 15.06 20.17 -16.03
N ARG A 105 14.26 21.23 -15.89
CA ARG A 105 13.67 21.95 -17.04
C ARG A 105 14.67 22.83 -17.77
N GLU A 106 15.42 23.63 -17.00
CA GLU A 106 16.38 24.61 -17.50
C GLU A 106 17.80 24.39 -16.92
N GLY A 107 18.01 23.29 -16.19
CA GLY A 107 19.27 22.98 -15.51
C GLY A 107 19.48 21.48 -15.28
N ASP A 108 20.40 21.15 -14.38
CA ASP A 108 20.75 19.77 -14.06
C ASP A 108 19.58 18.99 -13.45
N GLY A 109 19.44 17.73 -13.82
CA GLY A 109 18.51 16.81 -13.17
C GLY A 109 19.02 16.33 -11.81
N VAL A 110 18.16 15.67 -11.05
CA VAL A 110 18.51 15.13 -9.71
C VAL A 110 18.19 13.64 -9.65
N ALA A 111 19.20 12.85 -9.29
CA ALA A 111 19.07 11.44 -9.00
C ALA A 111 18.97 11.25 -7.47
N CYS A 112 18.04 10.41 -7.02
CA CYS A 112 17.70 10.25 -5.61
C CYS A 112 17.65 8.78 -5.21
N LEU A 113 18.24 8.46 -4.06
CA LEU A 113 18.25 7.13 -3.46
C LEU A 113 17.69 7.16 -2.04
N TRP A 114 16.68 6.33 -1.79
CA TRP A 114 16.06 6.16 -0.48
C TRP A 114 16.31 4.76 0.07
N ARG A 115 16.31 4.65 1.41
CA ARG A 115 16.27 3.37 2.13
C ARG A 115 15.00 3.30 2.97
N ARG A 116 14.33 2.15 2.90
CA ARG A 116 13.16 1.80 3.72
C ARG A 116 13.58 1.67 5.19
N ASP A 117 12.76 2.22 6.08
CA ASP A 117 12.89 2.05 7.52
C ASP A 117 12.09 0.81 7.99
N HIS A 118 11.87 0.65 9.29
CA HIS A 118 11.13 -0.48 9.87
C HIS A 118 9.68 -0.57 9.36
N GLN A 119 9.03 0.57 9.14
CA GLN A 119 7.66 0.63 8.60
C GLN A 119 7.69 0.75 7.07
N LEU A 120 6.77 0.06 6.39
CA LEU A 120 6.63 0.09 4.92
C LEU A 120 6.41 1.51 4.34
N ASP A 121 5.77 2.39 5.11
CA ASP A 121 5.42 3.77 4.73
C ASP A 121 6.57 4.76 4.98
N THR A 122 7.61 4.35 5.71
CA THR A 122 8.68 5.23 6.18
C THR A 122 9.93 5.02 5.34
N TRP A 123 10.32 6.05 4.60
CA TRP A 123 11.47 6.05 3.71
C TRP A 123 12.40 7.20 4.07
N GLY A 124 13.69 6.94 4.23
CA GLY A 124 14.70 7.95 4.48
C GLY A 124 15.49 8.25 3.22
N VAL A 125 15.66 9.55 2.88
CA VAL A 125 16.61 9.96 1.84
C VAL A 125 18.01 9.56 2.30
N ARG A 126 18.70 8.71 1.53
CA ARG A 126 20.08 8.31 1.83
C ARG A 126 21.06 9.18 1.08
N GLU A 127 20.90 9.27 -0.23
CA GLU A 127 21.77 10.08 -1.07
C GLU A 127 21.01 10.71 -2.24
N PHE A 128 21.53 11.83 -2.73
CA PHE A 128 21.09 12.45 -3.97
C PHE A 128 22.27 13.17 -4.63
N TRP A 129 22.28 13.23 -5.95
CA TRP A 129 23.32 13.93 -6.71
C TRP A 129 22.73 14.56 -7.98
N ALA A 130 23.39 15.61 -8.46
CA ALA A 130 23.01 16.29 -9.70
C ALA A 130 23.52 15.51 -10.92
N THR A 131 22.73 15.48 -12.00
CA THR A 131 23.11 14.93 -13.30
C THR A 131 23.16 16.06 -14.32
N PRO A 132 24.30 16.31 -14.99
CA PRO A 132 24.42 17.36 -15.99
C PRO A 132 23.41 17.25 -17.12
N ARG A 133 23.10 18.38 -17.78
CA ARG A 133 22.20 18.41 -18.93
C ARG A 133 22.69 17.51 -20.08
N GLY A 134 21.85 16.56 -20.49
CA GLY A 134 22.17 15.54 -21.50
C GLY A 134 22.92 14.31 -20.97
N ALA A 135 23.17 14.24 -19.66
CA ALA A 135 23.59 13.04 -18.93
C ALA A 135 22.47 12.51 -18.01
N GLY A 136 21.21 12.81 -18.34
CA GLY A 136 20.05 12.32 -17.58
C GLY A 136 19.94 10.81 -17.59
N ILE A 137 19.18 10.24 -16.65
CA ILE A 137 19.10 8.78 -16.50
C ILE A 137 17.94 8.25 -17.33
N VAL A 138 18.22 7.25 -18.16
CA VAL A 138 17.26 6.61 -19.08
C VAL A 138 16.67 5.36 -18.45
N THR A 139 17.52 4.49 -17.90
CA THR A 139 17.11 3.20 -17.32
C THR A 139 17.91 2.93 -16.04
N ALA A 140 17.26 2.29 -15.06
CA ALA A 140 17.86 1.91 -13.79
C ALA A 140 17.46 0.48 -13.41
N GLU A 141 18.43 -0.42 -13.27
CA GLU A 141 18.22 -1.82 -12.92
C GLU A 141 19.12 -2.23 -11.76
N TRP A 142 18.61 -3.11 -10.89
CA TRP A 142 19.35 -3.59 -9.73
C TRP A 142 19.94 -4.98 -9.99
N THR A 143 21.15 -5.23 -9.50
CA THR A 143 21.75 -6.58 -9.53
C THR A 143 21.28 -7.44 -8.34
N ASN A 144 21.76 -8.69 -8.32
CA ASN A 144 21.58 -9.65 -7.23
C ASN A 144 20.10 -10.01 -7.00
N HIS A 145 19.44 -10.50 -8.05
CA HIS A 145 18.11 -11.10 -7.93
C HIS A 145 18.20 -12.37 -7.09
N ASN A 146 17.30 -12.52 -6.12
CA ASN A 146 17.16 -13.77 -5.37
C ASN A 146 16.91 -14.92 -6.36
N ARG A 147 17.47 -16.10 -6.08
CA ARG A 147 17.19 -17.31 -6.86
C ARG A 147 15.69 -17.57 -6.87
N GLU A 148 15.10 -17.52 -8.06
CA GLU A 148 13.68 -17.75 -8.29
C GLU A 148 13.32 -19.21 -7.96
N TRP A 149 12.18 -19.40 -7.30
CA TRP A 149 11.60 -20.74 -7.10
C TRP A 149 10.70 -21.08 -8.27
N ILE A 150 10.74 -22.33 -8.72
CA ILE A 150 9.79 -22.89 -9.68
C ILE A 150 9.18 -24.16 -9.10
N ILE A 151 7.95 -24.44 -9.49
CA ILE A 151 7.28 -25.72 -9.22
C ILE A 151 7.05 -26.38 -10.57
N ASN A 152 7.44 -27.64 -10.70
CA ASN A 152 7.25 -28.45 -11.91
C ASN A 152 5.80 -28.93 -12.00
N ASP A 153 5.37 -29.42 -13.17
CA ASP A 153 3.99 -29.93 -13.36
C ASP A 153 3.65 -31.11 -12.43
N THR A 154 4.66 -31.79 -11.89
CA THR A 154 4.53 -32.85 -10.86
C THR A 154 4.40 -32.35 -9.42
N GLY A 155 4.41 -31.03 -9.19
CA GLY A 155 4.26 -30.42 -7.85
C GLY A 155 5.55 -30.31 -7.03
N PHE A 156 6.70 -30.70 -7.59
CA PHE A 156 8.01 -30.57 -6.94
C PHE A 156 8.60 -29.17 -7.13
N ALA A 157 9.13 -28.58 -6.05
CA ALA A 157 9.74 -27.26 -6.05
C ALA A 157 11.26 -27.32 -6.21
N SER A 158 11.82 -26.49 -7.10
CA SER A 158 13.27 -26.36 -7.29
C SER A 158 13.67 -24.88 -7.37
N ARG A 159 14.94 -24.56 -7.05
CA ARG A 159 15.50 -23.21 -7.20
C ARG A 159 16.23 -23.08 -8.52
N LEU A 160 15.90 -22.04 -9.28
CA LEU A 160 16.64 -21.67 -10.47
C LEU A 160 18.04 -21.15 -10.14
N PRO A 161 18.99 -21.22 -11.10
CA PRO A 161 20.29 -20.59 -10.94
C PRO A 161 20.18 -19.06 -10.73
N PRO A 162 21.19 -18.42 -10.12
CA PRO A 162 21.22 -16.96 -9.99
C PRO A 162 21.29 -16.28 -11.36
N ARG A 163 20.68 -15.09 -11.46
CA ARG A 163 20.73 -14.21 -12.64
C ARG A 163 21.69 -13.05 -12.43
N GLY A 164 22.54 -12.80 -13.41
CA GLY A 164 23.50 -11.69 -13.41
C GLY A 164 24.77 -11.97 -12.58
N PRO A 165 25.66 -10.98 -12.48
CA PRO A 165 26.98 -11.17 -11.89
C PRO A 165 26.89 -11.54 -10.41
N SER A 166 27.68 -12.53 -9.98
CA SER A 166 27.73 -12.91 -8.56
C SER A 166 28.37 -11.80 -7.73
N SER A 167 27.66 -11.32 -6.71
CA SER A 167 28.25 -10.44 -5.70
C SER A 167 28.58 -11.26 -4.45
N PRO A 168 29.77 -11.09 -3.84
CA PRO A 168 30.18 -11.81 -2.63
C PRO A 168 29.39 -11.35 -1.38
N VAL A 169 28.72 -10.20 -1.45
CA VAL A 169 27.95 -9.60 -0.35
C VAL A 169 26.48 -9.50 -0.77
N ASN A 170 25.55 -9.61 0.18
CA ASN A 170 24.12 -9.42 -0.05
C ASN A 170 23.73 -7.94 -0.35
N SER A 171 24.66 -7.15 -0.90
CA SER A 171 24.48 -5.74 -1.27
C SER A 171 24.10 -5.63 -2.74
N SER A 172 22.88 -5.15 -3.03
CA SER A 172 22.44 -4.87 -4.40
C SER A 172 23.21 -3.69 -4.99
N VAL A 173 23.70 -3.85 -6.23
CA VAL A 173 24.32 -2.77 -7.01
C VAL A 173 23.27 -2.16 -7.92
N LEU A 174 23.19 -0.83 -7.95
CA LEU A 174 22.30 -0.09 -8.83
C LEU A 174 23.04 0.27 -10.12
N LEU A 175 22.57 -0.22 -11.26
CA LEU A 175 23.10 0.09 -12.58
C LEU A 175 22.24 1.19 -13.21
N LEU A 176 22.87 2.29 -13.63
CA LEU A 176 22.20 3.42 -14.25
C LEU A 176 22.76 3.64 -15.65
N ILE A 177 21.89 3.74 -16.65
CA ILE A 177 22.25 4.11 -18.02
C ILE A 177 21.91 5.57 -18.24
N THR A 178 22.88 6.34 -18.72
CA THR A 178 22.75 7.78 -18.96
C THR A 178 22.44 8.09 -20.43
N GLN A 179 21.84 9.26 -20.68
CA GLN A 179 21.61 9.84 -22.01
C GLN A 179 22.91 10.01 -22.80
N SER A 180 24.04 10.18 -22.12
CA SER A 180 25.38 10.26 -22.72
C SER A 180 26.00 8.90 -23.08
N LEU A 181 25.24 7.80 -23.06
CA LEU A 181 25.72 6.44 -23.38
C LEU A 181 26.82 5.92 -22.42
N TYR A 182 26.72 6.27 -21.13
CA TYR A 182 27.53 5.69 -20.05
C TYR A 182 26.69 4.81 -19.13
N ILE A 183 27.31 3.76 -18.61
CA ILE A 183 26.81 2.97 -17.49
C ILE A 183 27.50 3.40 -16.20
N ASN A 184 26.69 3.67 -15.17
CA ASN A 184 27.16 3.96 -13.82
C ASN A 184 26.74 2.81 -12.89
N ALA A 185 27.71 2.10 -12.33
CA ALA A 185 27.47 1.09 -11.29
C ALA A 185 27.64 1.73 -9.91
N CYS A 186 26.54 1.82 -9.17
CA CYS A 186 26.44 2.49 -7.88
C CYS A 186 26.28 1.46 -6.77
N PHE A 187 27.17 1.48 -5.78
CA PHE A 187 27.14 0.56 -4.65
C PHE A 187 27.57 1.22 -3.35
N LEU A 188 27.07 0.70 -2.24
CA LEU A 188 27.42 1.15 -0.89
C LEU A 188 28.30 0.08 -0.24
N PRO A 189 29.62 0.31 -0.10
CA PRO A 189 30.50 -0.66 0.53
C PRO A 189 30.10 -0.89 1.99
N PRO A 190 30.21 -2.13 2.50
CA PRO A 190 30.02 -2.38 3.92
C PRO A 190 31.03 -1.53 4.71
N TYR A 191 30.56 -0.86 5.77
CA TYR A 191 31.35 0.02 6.65
C TYR A 191 31.76 1.40 6.08
N VAL A 192 31.42 1.72 4.83
CA VAL A 192 31.60 3.06 4.26
C VAL A 192 30.24 3.76 4.15
N PRO A 193 30.08 4.98 4.72
CA PRO A 193 28.78 5.64 4.76
C PRO A 193 28.37 6.31 3.44
N SER A 194 29.25 6.36 2.44
CA SER A 194 29.03 7.04 1.16
C SER A 194 28.96 6.06 -0.02
N LEU A 195 28.08 6.34 -0.98
CA LEU A 195 27.94 5.67 -2.26
C LEU A 195 29.22 5.81 -3.08
N ARG A 196 29.64 4.71 -3.68
CA ARG A 196 30.68 4.65 -4.70
C ARG A 196 30.02 4.46 -6.05
N MET A 197 30.60 5.09 -7.08
CA MET A 197 30.10 5.04 -8.44
C MET A 197 31.25 4.74 -9.41
N LEU A 198 31.13 3.67 -10.19
CA LEU A 198 32.02 3.35 -11.30
C LEU A 198 31.34 3.72 -12.61
N ARG A 199 31.98 4.55 -13.43
CA ARG A 199 31.45 5.04 -14.70
C ARG A 199 32.24 4.47 -15.87
N ALA A 200 31.55 3.86 -16.84
CA ALA A 200 32.15 3.26 -18.03
C ALA A 200 31.38 3.60 -19.31
N SER A 201 32.08 3.73 -20.44
CA SER A 201 31.45 4.06 -21.74
C SER A 201 30.87 2.82 -22.40
N LEU A 202 29.66 2.94 -22.98
CA LEU A 202 29.01 1.86 -23.74
C LEU A 202 29.39 1.86 -25.22
N THR A 203 29.98 2.93 -25.73
CA THR A 203 30.35 3.08 -27.16
C THR A 203 31.77 2.63 -27.45
N MET A 204 32.62 2.58 -26.44
CA MET A 204 34.03 2.17 -26.55
C MET A 204 34.32 1.03 -25.58
N THR A 205 35.32 0.21 -25.91
CA THR A 205 35.80 -0.81 -24.97
C THR A 205 36.53 -0.11 -23.82
N THR A 206 35.98 -0.18 -22.61
CA THR A 206 36.60 0.44 -21.43
C THR A 206 36.83 -0.58 -20.32
N ARG A 207 37.81 -0.31 -19.47
CA ARG A 207 38.09 -1.06 -18.24
C ARG A 207 38.38 -0.04 -17.16
N VAL A 208 37.54 0.02 -16.13
CA VAL A 208 37.61 1.03 -15.08
C VAL A 208 37.64 0.33 -13.73
N LYS A 209 38.69 0.60 -12.95
CA LYS A 209 38.83 0.15 -11.55
C LYS A 209 38.49 1.28 -10.59
N GLU A 210 38.04 0.92 -9.39
CA GLU A 210 37.84 1.88 -8.31
C GLU A 210 39.15 2.63 -7.98
N GLY A 211 39.09 3.98 -7.97
CA GLY A 211 40.24 4.85 -7.69
C GLY A 211 40.96 5.42 -8.91
N GLU A 212 40.68 4.92 -10.12
CA GLU A 212 41.19 5.51 -11.37
C GLU A 212 40.30 6.70 -11.81
N PRO A 213 40.88 7.76 -12.42
CA PRO A 213 40.09 8.89 -12.90
C PRO A 213 39.07 8.43 -13.94
N SER A 214 37.84 8.93 -13.83
CA SER A 214 36.77 8.62 -14.78
C SER A 214 37.19 9.00 -16.21
N PRO A 215 36.85 8.20 -17.23
CA PRO A 215 37.15 8.55 -18.61
C PRO A 215 36.56 9.94 -18.94
N PRO A 216 37.31 10.83 -19.61
CA PRO A 216 36.79 12.14 -20.00
C PRO A 216 35.59 11.97 -20.93
N ASP A 217 34.63 12.89 -20.87
CA ASP A 217 33.53 12.95 -21.82
C ASP A 217 34.14 13.18 -23.21
N VAL A 218 34.25 12.12 -24.00
CA VAL A 218 34.65 12.20 -25.41
C VAL A 218 33.46 12.79 -26.16
N ASP A 219 33.26 14.11 -26.05
CA ASP A 219 32.49 14.83 -27.04
C ASP A 219 33.22 14.61 -28.37
N ARG A 220 32.58 13.90 -29.29
CA ARG A 220 32.91 14.07 -30.71
C ARG A 220 32.55 15.53 -31.03
N GLN A 221 33.45 16.46 -30.77
CA GLN A 221 33.45 17.80 -31.36
C GLN A 221 33.82 17.71 -32.84
N GLY A 222 33.14 16.81 -33.56
CA GLY A 222 33.00 16.90 -35.00
C GLY A 222 31.80 17.79 -35.28
N THR A 223 31.80 18.45 -36.43
CA THR A 223 30.77 19.35 -36.96
C THR A 223 29.39 18.69 -37.18
N ASP A 224 29.11 17.55 -36.55
CA ASP A 224 28.08 16.59 -36.93
C ASP A 224 27.34 16.04 -35.70
N GLY A 225 26.45 16.85 -35.11
CA GLY A 225 25.39 16.40 -34.19
C GLY A 225 25.79 15.86 -32.80
N ARG A 226 24.84 15.89 -31.85
CA ARG A 226 24.94 15.22 -30.53
C ARG A 226 24.04 13.99 -30.49
N ARG A 227 24.62 12.82 -30.20
CA ARG A 227 23.90 11.54 -30.06
C ARG A 227 23.48 11.31 -28.60
N LEU A 228 22.19 11.12 -28.34
CA LEU A 228 21.63 10.92 -27.00
C LEU A 228 20.87 9.59 -26.90
N CYS A 229 21.12 8.80 -25.87
CA CYS A 229 20.35 7.60 -25.58
C CYS A 229 18.91 7.97 -25.18
N VAL A 230 17.93 7.37 -25.85
CA VAL A 230 16.50 7.58 -25.61
C VAL A 230 15.80 6.36 -24.99
N SER A 231 16.31 5.16 -25.25
CA SER A 231 15.80 3.92 -24.67
C SER A 231 16.95 2.96 -24.39
N ALA A 232 16.88 2.24 -23.27
CA ALA A 232 17.91 1.30 -22.88
C ALA A 232 17.34 0.12 -22.07
N ALA A 233 17.93 -1.07 -22.25
CA ALA A 233 17.58 -2.29 -21.53
C ALA A 233 18.83 -2.98 -20.99
N ILE A 234 18.71 -3.60 -19.82
CA ILE A 234 19.78 -4.38 -19.17
C ILE A 234 19.33 -5.85 -19.08
N GLY A 235 20.16 -6.77 -19.57
CA GLY A 235 19.84 -8.19 -19.68
C GLY A 235 20.77 -9.08 -18.87
N PHE A 236 20.22 -9.72 -17.82
CA PHE A 236 20.94 -10.69 -16.99
C PHE A 236 20.64 -12.15 -17.41
N GLY A 237 21.69 -12.89 -17.78
CA GLY A 237 21.65 -14.33 -18.01
C GLY A 237 21.76 -15.16 -16.73
N TYR A 238 21.38 -16.43 -16.81
CA TYR A 238 21.53 -17.40 -15.70
C TYR A 238 22.96 -17.93 -15.62
N ASN A 239 23.54 -17.96 -14.40
CA ASN A 239 24.94 -18.35 -14.16
C ASN A 239 25.95 -17.54 -15.00
N ASP A 240 25.63 -16.28 -15.28
CA ASP A 240 26.47 -15.43 -16.12
C ASP A 240 27.11 -14.27 -15.36
N MET A 241 28.41 -14.10 -15.54
CA MET A 241 29.21 -13.04 -14.91
C MET A 241 29.23 -11.75 -15.74
N ALA A 242 28.82 -11.81 -17.00
CA ALA A 242 28.60 -10.66 -17.86
C ALA A 242 27.11 -10.50 -18.15
N PHE A 243 26.69 -9.26 -18.39
CA PHE A 243 25.34 -8.92 -18.80
C PHE A 243 25.38 -8.06 -20.06
N LEU A 244 24.27 -8.00 -20.77
CA LEU A 244 24.16 -7.22 -22.01
C LEU A 244 23.39 -5.93 -21.74
N VAL A 245 23.81 -4.86 -22.41
CA VAL A 245 23.13 -3.57 -22.40
C VAL A 245 22.78 -3.23 -23.84
N ALA A 246 21.50 -3.00 -24.13
CA ALA A 246 21.04 -2.56 -25.43
C ALA A 246 20.58 -1.11 -25.34
N THR A 247 20.97 -0.25 -26.29
CA THR A 247 20.65 1.19 -26.30
C THR A 247 20.20 1.65 -27.67
N ARG A 248 19.14 2.47 -27.70
CA ARG A 248 18.66 3.21 -28.86
C ARG A 248 19.00 4.69 -28.69
N SER A 249 19.48 5.33 -29.75
CA SER A 249 19.93 6.72 -29.72
C SER A 249 19.12 7.63 -30.63
N HIS A 250 19.14 8.92 -30.34
CA HIS A 250 18.57 10.00 -31.13
C HIS A 250 19.66 11.01 -31.45
N LEU A 251 19.77 11.38 -32.73
CA LEU A 251 20.72 12.39 -33.19
C LEU A 251 20.06 13.77 -33.16
N MET A 252 20.67 14.72 -32.45
CA MET A 252 20.21 16.10 -32.33
C MET A 252 21.23 17.06 -32.98
N PRO A 253 20.79 18.16 -33.61
CA PRO A 253 21.70 19.21 -34.06
C PRO A 253 22.47 19.83 -32.88
N SER A 254 23.74 20.16 -33.07
CA SER A 254 24.49 20.94 -32.07
C SER A 254 24.13 22.43 -32.19
N HIS A 255 23.57 23.01 -31.12
CA HIS A 255 23.40 24.47 -31.06
C HIS A 255 24.73 25.15 -30.77
N HIS A 256 25.46 25.56 -31.81
CA HIS A 256 26.45 26.63 -31.66
C HIS A 256 25.71 27.97 -31.62
N VAL A 257 25.80 28.67 -30.49
CA VAL A 257 25.54 30.11 -30.45
C VAL A 257 26.75 30.76 -31.10
N VAL A 258 26.65 31.15 -32.37
CA VAL A 258 27.58 32.11 -32.94
C VAL A 258 27.22 33.46 -32.33
N SER A 259 28.06 33.94 -31.43
CA SER A 259 28.05 35.35 -31.03
C SER A 259 28.54 36.17 -32.23
N GLU A 260 27.66 36.52 -33.16
CA GLU A 260 27.93 37.59 -34.12
C GLU A 260 27.55 38.92 -33.48
N ASP A 261 28.57 39.69 -33.10
CA ASP A 261 28.46 41.13 -32.89
C ASP A 261 27.99 41.77 -34.20
N HIS A 262 26.70 42.08 -34.29
CA HIS A 262 26.18 42.92 -35.36
C HIS A 262 26.55 44.39 -35.10
N SER A 263 27.71 44.83 -35.59
CA SER A 263 27.92 46.24 -35.90
C SER A 263 27.18 46.57 -37.19
N MET A 264 26.10 47.33 -37.07
CA MET A 264 25.41 47.95 -38.20
C MET A 264 26.35 48.90 -38.93
N ASP A 265 26.73 48.58 -40.16
CA ASP A 265 27.30 49.55 -41.10
C ASP A 265 26.42 49.65 -42.34
N MET A 266 25.94 50.87 -42.60
CA MET A 266 25.04 51.25 -43.68
C MET A 266 25.88 51.84 -44.81
N GLY A 267 26.14 51.04 -45.85
CA GLY A 267 26.83 51.50 -47.06
C GLY A 267 26.27 50.80 -48.31
N LEU A 268 25.37 51.47 -49.01
CA LEU A 268 24.95 51.12 -50.36
C LEU A 268 26.02 51.56 -51.37
N MET A 269 26.41 50.67 -52.29
CA MET A 269 26.65 50.96 -53.72
C MET A 269 26.84 49.62 -54.50
N PRO A 270 26.45 49.55 -55.79
CA PRO A 270 26.32 48.30 -56.54
C PRO A 270 27.53 48.02 -57.44
N ASP A 271 27.84 46.75 -57.70
CA ASP A 271 28.54 46.41 -58.94
C ASP A 271 28.21 45.00 -59.45
N MET A 272 27.87 44.93 -60.73
CA MET A 272 27.72 43.70 -61.51
C MET A 272 29.07 43.38 -62.14
N THR A 273 29.57 42.15 -61.99
CA THR A 273 30.11 41.29 -63.08
C THR A 273 31.05 40.21 -62.53
N GLN A 274 30.62 38.94 -62.59
CA GLN A 274 31.21 37.88 -63.43
C GLN A 274 30.83 36.47 -62.92
N PRO A 275 30.59 35.51 -63.83
CA PRO A 275 30.19 34.15 -63.49
C PRO A 275 31.41 33.22 -63.41
N SER A 276 31.45 32.32 -62.42
CA SER A 276 32.22 31.09 -62.52
C SER A 276 31.49 29.93 -61.85
N THR A 277 31.44 28.84 -62.61
CA THR A 277 30.67 27.63 -62.43
C THR A 277 31.35 26.62 -61.50
N SER A 278 30.53 25.90 -60.75
CA SER A 278 30.53 24.44 -60.49
C SER A 278 30.62 23.96 -59.03
N SER A 279 29.58 23.16 -58.71
CA SER A 279 29.49 22.01 -57.79
C SER A 279 28.87 22.23 -56.40
N ASP A 280 27.54 22.10 -56.40
CA ASP A 280 26.73 21.23 -55.52
C ASP A 280 27.40 20.64 -54.26
N LYS A 281 26.92 21.07 -53.09
CA LYS A 281 26.15 20.22 -52.14
C LYS A 281 25.99 20.97 -50.81
N LEU A 282 24.93 21.77 -50.73
CA LEU A 282 24.27 22.08 -49.46
C LEU A 282 22.77 21.85 -49.66
N GLY A 283 22.44 20.61 -50.01
CA GLY A 283 21.12 20.07 -49.72
C GLY A 283 21.07 19.86 -48.21
N TYR A 284 20.32 20.70 -47.51
CA TYR A 284 19.92 20.45 -46.14
C TYR A 284 19.11 19.14 -46.10
N ASP A 285 19.76 18.01 -45.83
CA ASP A 285 19.07 16.76 -45.52
C ASP A 285 18.39 16.93 -44.16
N SER A 286 17.09 17.23 -44.19
CA SER A 286 16.22 17.11 -43.03
C SER A 286 16.10 15.64 -42.54
N ASP A 287 16.62 14.68 -43.32
CA ASP A 287 16.56 13.24 -43.07
C ASP A 287 17.68 12.70 -42.15
N VAL A 288 18.68 13.52 -41.79
CA VAL A 288 19.80 13.10 -40.91
C VAL A 288 19.44 13.17 -39.42
N TRP A 289 18.48 14.02 -39.04
CA TRP A 289 18.16 14.31 -37.63
C TRP A 289 16.93 13.53 -37.17
N GLY A 290 17.07 12.69 -36.13
CA GLY A 290 15.97 11.87 -35.63
C GLY A 290 16.39 10.67 -34.77
N GLU A 291 15.44 9.77 -34.49
CA GLU A 291 15.74 8.48 -33.87
C GLU A 291 16.51 7.58 -34.85
N GLU A 292 17.67 7.10 -34.41
CA GLU A 292 18.49 6.22 -35.23
C GLU A 292 17.82 4.85 -35.39
N LEU A 293 17.88 4.26 -36.58
CA LEU A 293 17.36 2.92 -36.87
C LEU A 293 18.24 1.79 -36.30
N ILE A 294 19.19 2.11 -35.43
CA ILE A 294 20.22 1.20 -34.94
C ILE A 294 20.04 0.97 -33.44
N VAL A 295 20.14 -0.29 -33.02
CA VAL A 295 20.24 -0.69 -31.62
C VAL A 295 21.67 -1.12 -31.34
N ASP A 296 22.38 -0.35 -30.53
CA ASP A 296 23.72 -0.71 -30.07
C ASP A 296 23.60 -1.71 -28.92
N VAL A 297 24.46 -2.73 -28.91
CA VAL A 297 24.53 -3.68 -27.81
C VAL A 297 25.95 -3.72 -27.27
N CYS A 298 26.09 -3.73 -25.95
CA CYS A 298 27.37 -3.74 -25.26
C CYS A 298 27.38 -4.89 -24.23
N GLU A 299 28.44 -5.71 -24.27
CA GLU A 299 28.73 -6.66 -23.21
C GLU A 299 29.40 -5.93 -22.03
N VAL A 300 28.84 -6.09 -20.84
CA VAL A 300 29.38 -5.51 -19.61
C VAL A 300 29.74 -6.63 -18.64
N GLY A 301 31.03 -6.74 -18.34
CA GLY A 301 31.55 -7.59 -17.28
C GLY A 301 31.74 -6.78 -16.01
N MET A 302 31.24 -7.27 -14.88
CA MET A 302 31.40 -6.63 -13.59
C MET A 302 31.91 -7.63 -12.57
N ASN A 303 32.96 -7.26 -11.84
CA ASN A 303 33.46 -8.01 -10.69
C ASN A 303 33.43 -7.07 -9.47
N VAL A 304 32.56 -7.39 -8.51
CA VAL A 304 32.35 -6.63 -7.26
C VAL A 304 32.98 -7.40 -6.10
N ASP A 305 34.21 -7.89 -6.29
CA ASP A 305 35.05 -8.44 -5.23
C ASP A 305 36.02 -7.34 -4.74
N VAL A 306 37.24 -7.71 -4.34
CA VAL A 306 38.25 -6.82 -3.75
C VAL A 306 38.69 -5.67 -4.68
N THR A 307 38.53 -5.81 -6.00
CA THR A 307 39.09 -4.84 -6.99
C THR A 307 38.07 -3.93 -7.66
N ASN A 308 36.77 -4.11 -7.39
CA ASN A 308 35.64 -3.32 -7.94
C ASN A 308 35.90 -2.83 -9.38
N LEU A 309 35.71 -3.75 -10.34
CA LEU A 309 36.06 -3.55 -11.74
C LEU A 309 34.83 -3.65 -12.65
N ILE A 310 34.67 -2.67 -13.53
CA ILE A 310 33.72 -2.71 -14.64
C ILE A 310 34.47 -2.73 -15.99
N ARG A 311 34.01 -3.59 -16.90
CA ARG A 311 34.54 -3.72 -18.25
C ARG A 311 33.41 -3.66 -19.25
N THR A 312 33.53 -2.82 -20.27
CA THR A 312 32.56 -2.72 -21.37
C THR A 312 33.21 -3.18 -22.67
N ARG A 313 32.42 -3.83 -23.51
CA ARG A 313 32.82 -4.30 -24.84
C ARG A 313 31.63 -4.15 -25.81
N PRO A 314 31.61 -3.09 -26.63
CA PRO A 314 30.59 -2.92 -27.66
C PRO A 314 30.58 -4.11 -28.64
N LEU A 315 29.38 -4.54 -29.02
CA LEU A 315 29.12 -5.60 -30.00
C LEU A 315 28.65 -4.96 -31.33
N PRO A 316 28.61 -5.73 -32.44
CA PRO A 316 28.07 -5.22 -33.70
C PRO A 316 26.63 -4.71 -33.52
N PRO A 317 26.31 -3.51 -34.03
CA PRO A 317 24.99 -2.91 -33.89
C PRO A 317 23.93 -3.65 -34.71
N ILE A 318 22.69 -3.61 -34.25
CA ILE A 318 21.54 -4.26 -34.90
C ILE A 318 20.74 -3.21 -35.67
N PHE A 319 20.54 -3.43 -36.96
CA PHE A 319 19.65 -2.59 -37.76
C PHE A 319 18.18 -3.00 -37.56
N HIS A 320 17.32 -2.02 -37.29
CA HIS A 320 15.88 -2.21 -37.13
C HIS A 320 15.13 -1.22 -38.05
N PRO A 321 14.25 -1.68 -38.95
CA PRO A 321 13.75 -0.88 -40.07
C PRO A 321 12.83 0.29 -39.69
N HIS A 322 12.17 0.22 -38.53
CA HIS A 322 11.19 1.23 -38.11
C HIS A 322 11.73 2.18 -37.02
N PRO A 323 11.37 3.48 -37.04
CA PRO A 323 11.88 4.49 -36.12
C PRO A 323 11.24 4.42 -34.72
N ASN A 324 9.91 4.22 -34.62
CA ASN A 324 9.10 4.39 -33.40
C ASN A 324 9.24 3.25 -32.38
N LEU A 325 10.40 3.14 -31.72
CA LEU A 325 10.64 2.12 -30.71
C LEU A 325 9.77 2.35 -29.46
N THR A 326 8.90 1.39 -29.16
CA THR A 326 8.03 1.44 -27.96
C THR A 326 8.68 0.76 -26.78
N GLU A 327 9.27 -0.43 -26.95
CA GLU A 327 9.85 -1.20 -25.86
C GLU A 327 11.14 -1.92 -26.31
N LEU A 328 12.11 -1.94 -25.41
CA LEU A 328 13.34 -2.72 -25.52
C LEU A 328 13.48 -3.52 -24.23
N ALA A 329 13.48 -4.85 -24.31
CA ALA A 329 13.46 -5.71 -23.13
C ALA A 329 14.31 -6.98 -23.34
N PHE A 330 14.97 -7.43 -22.28
CA PHE A 330 15.69 -8.71 -22.26
C PHE A 330 14.88 -9.79 -21.54
N ILE A 331 14.83 -10.98 -22.13
CA ILE A 331 14.14 -12.15 -21.58
C ILE A 331 15.15 -13.28 -21.41
N ALA A 332 15.34 -13.72 -20.18
CA ALA A 332 16.21 -14.86 -19.86
C ALA A 332 15.35 -16.11 -19.66
N MET A 333 15.68 -17.17 -20.41
CA MET A 333 15.08 -18.49 -20.25
C MET A 333 15.96 -19.38 -19.36
N PRO A 334 15.38 -20.06 -18.36
CA PRO A 334 16.13 -21.00 -17.53
C PRO A 334 16.59 -22.23 -18.33
N PRO A 335 17.67 -22.91 -17.91
CA PRO A 335 18.15 -24.11 -18.58
C PRO A 335 17.14 -25.27 -18.44
N GLU A 336 16.87 -25.98 -19.56
CA GLU A 336 15.82 -27.00 -19.68
C GLU A 336 15.88 -28.12 -18.62
N SER A 337 17.09 -28.50 -18.18
CA SER A 337 17.27 -29.53 -17.15
C SER A 337 16.71 -29.13 -15.78
N SER A 338 16.47 -27.84 -15.53
CA SER A 338 15.88 -27.37 -14.26
C SER A 338 14.36 -27.52 -14.23
N LEU A 339 13.71 -27.64 -15.40
CA LEU A 339 12.25 -27.68 -15.58
C LEU A 339 11.66 -29.11 -15.51
N THR A 340 12.49 -30.14 -15.64
CA THR A 340 12.06 -31.54 -15.84
C THR A 340 12.44 -32.51 -14.72
N MET A 341 13.12 -32.03 -13.67
CA MET A 341 13.62 -32.91 -12.60
C MET A 341 12.48 -33.54 -11.78
N SER A 342 12.41 -34.87 -11.84
CA SER A 342 11.83 -35.74 -10.82
C SER A 342 12.98 -36.44 -10.07
N PRO A 343 12.80 -36.87 -8.81
CA PRO A 343 13.90 -37.43 -8.01
C PRO A 343 14.28 -38.81 -8.57
N SER A 344 15.23 -38.84 -9.52
CA SER A 344 15.94 -40.07 -9.82
C SER A 344 16.98 -40.30 -8.73
N VAL A 345 16.95 -41.50 -8.15
CA VAL A 345 17.89 -41.99 -7.14
C VAL A 345 19.26 -42.13 -7.80
N SER A 346 19.99 -41.02 -7.96
CA SER A 346 21.43 -41.06 -8.23
C SER A 346 22.17 -41.04 -6.89
N LYS A 347 23.16 -41.91 -6.75
CA LYS A 347 23.85 -42.23 -5.48
C LYS A 347 24.71 -41.09 -4.92
N ASP A 348 24.71 -39.88 -5.48
CA ASP A 348 25.62 -38.82 -5.04
C ASP A 348 25.04 -37.39 -5.19
N PRO A 349 24.41 -36.82 -4.14
CA PRO A 349 23.78 -35.48 -4.21
C PRO A 349 24.78 -34.35 -4.48
N ARG A 350 26.07 -34.55 -4.19
CA ARG A 350 27.14 -33.55 -4.46
C ARG A 350 27.47 -33.42 -5.95
N ARG A 351 27.31 -34.49 -6.73
CA ARG A 351 27.63 -34.50 -8.16
C ARG A 351 26.52 -33.82 -8.99
N GLN A 352 25.25 -34.09 -8.65
CA GLN A 352 24.08 -33.37 -9.23
C GLN A 352 24.12 -31.87 -8.93
N THR A 353 24.46 -31.47 -7.71
CA THR A 353 24.53 -30.04 -7.32
C THR A 353 25.59 -29.29 -8.14
N LYS A 354 26.67 -29.96 -8.54
CA LYS A 354 27.75 -29.37 -9.34
C LYS A 354 27.34 -29.20 -10.82
N GLU A 355 26.67 -30.20 -11.40
CA GLU A 355 26.14 -30.12 -12.78
C GLU A 355 25.04 -29.05 -12.95
N ILE A 356 24.23 -28.79 -11.92
CA ILE A 356 23.18 -27.75 -11.92
C ILE A 356 23.79 -26.33 -11.84
N LEU A 357 24.93 -26.18 -11.16
CA LEU A 357 25.60 -24.90 -10.99
C LEU A 357 26.33 -24.41 -12.26
N GLU A 358 26.63 -25.31 -13.20
CA GLU A 358 27.48 -25.02 -14.37
C GLU A 358 26.67 -24.72 -15.66
N LYS A 359 25.38 -25.06 -15.72
CA LYS A 359 24.56 -24.84 -16.93
C LYS A 359 24.07 -23.39 -17.02
N THR A 360 24.27 -22.78 -18.19
CA THR A 360 23.81 -21.43 -18.53
C THR A 360 22.43 -21.47 -19.19
N GLY A 361 21.63 -20.44 -18.96
CA GLY A 361 20.32 -20.25 -19.62
C GLY A 361 20.45 -19.46 -20.92
N SER A 362 19.41 -19.46 -21.75
CA SER A 362 19.35 -18.66 -22.98
C SER A 362 18.91 -17.22 -22.70
N LEU A 363 19.43 -16.25 -23.45
CA LEU A 363 19.08 -14.83 -23.31
C LEU A 363 18.59 -14.29 -24.66
N TYR A 364 17.52 -13.52 -24.65
CA TYR A 364 16.90 -12.96 -25.85
C TYR A 364 16.67 -11.46 -25.66
N LEU A 365 16.87 -10.68 -26.72
CA LEU A 365 16.53 -9.26 -26.81
C LEU A 365 15.26 -9.12 -27.64
N VAL A 366 14.28 -8.39 -27.10
CA VAL A 366 13.03 -8.08 -27.79
C VAL A 366 12.97 -6.59 -28.06
N ALA A 367 12.74 -6.23 -29.32
CA ALA A 367 12.49 -4.86 -29.75
C ALA A 367 11.06 -4.76 -30.30
N SER A 368 10.25 -3.88 -29.72
CA SER A 368 8.85 -3.65 -30.14
C SER A 368 8.67 -2.25 -30.69
N VAL A 369 8.02 -2.14 -31.83
CA VAL A 369 7.85 -0.89 -32.59
C VAL A 369 6.37 -0.69 -32.95
N LEU A 370 5.95 0.57 -32.95
CA LEU A 370 4.62 0.99 -33.41
C LEU A 370 4.73 1.65 -34.79
N ASP A 371 4.33 0.94 -35.82
CA ASP A 371 4.25 1.47 -37.18
C ASP A 371 2.95 2.28 -37.36
N CYS A 372 3.11 3.58 -37.60
CA CYS A 372 1.99 4.50 -37.79
C CYS A 372 1.58 4.68 -39.26
N GLY A 373 2.31 4.09 -40.22
CA GLY A 373 2.07 4.28 -41.65
C GLY A 373 1.90 5.75 -42.05
N ASP A 374 0.89 6.05 -42.86
CA ASP A 374 0.56 7.41 -43.32
C ASP A 374 -0.31 8.22 -42.32
N TYR A 375 -0.43 7.79 -41.06
CA TYR A 375 -1.29 8.40 -40.02
C TYR A 375 -2.81 8.42 -40.33
N THR A 376 -3.23 7.78 -41.42
CA THR A 376 -4.64 7.66 -41.84
C THR A 376 -5.31 6.37 -41.35
N THR A 377 -4.52 5.37 -40.97
CA THR A 377 -4.99 4.06 -40.49
C THR A 377 -4.53 3.83 -39.05
N THR A 378 -5.16 2.87 -38.36
CA THR A 378 -4.75 2.50 -37.00
C THR A 378 -3.35 1.89 -37.03
N PRO A 379 -2.44 2.32 -36.13
CA PRO A 379 -1.06 1.86 -36.16
C PRO A 379 -0.96 0.37 -35.86
N LYS A 380 0.03 -0.30 -36.46
CA LYS A 380 0.31 -1.72 -36.30
C LYS A 380 1.52 -1.90 -35.38
N SER A 381 1.44 -2.86 -34.46
CA SER A 381 2.58 -3.18 -33.60
C SER A 381 3.38 -4.34 -34.16
N GLU A 382 4.70 -4.21 -34.17
CA GLU A 382 5.65 -5.25 -34.55
C GLU A 382 6.57 -5.54 -33.37
N SER A 383 6.86 -6.82 -33.12
CA SER A 383 7.86 -7.25 -32.15
C SER A 383 8.86 -8.21 -32.80
N THR A 384 10.14 -7.89 -32.70
CA THR A 384 11.25 -8.71 -33.21
C THR A 384 12.09 -9.25 -32.05
N VAL A 385 12.32 -10.57 -32.08
CA VAL A 385 13.12 -11.34 -31.10
C VAL A 385 14.49 -11.65 -31.68
N TYR A 386 15.52 -11.35 -30.91
CA TYR A 386 16.92 -11.64 -31.23
C TYR A 386 17.53 -12.56 -30.17
N ALA A 387 18.01 -13.72 -30.59
CA ALA A 387 18.72 -14.67 -29.73
C ALA A 387 20.15 -14.19 -29.46
N CYS A 388 20.53 -14.09 -28.18
CA CYS A 388 21.89 -13.77 -27.76
C CYS A 388 22.64 -15.07 -27.47
N VAL A 389 23.58 -15.44 -28.33
CA VAL A 389 24.30 -16.72 -28.26
C VAL A 389 25.79 -16.47 -28.02
N ARG A 390 26.41 -17.27 -27.15
CA ARG A 390 27.87 -17.27 -26.97
C ARG A 390 28.54 -18.21 -27.96
N ASN A 391 29.52 -17.71 -28.71
CA ASN A 391 30.33 -18.56 -29.57
C ASN A 391 31.43 -19.23 -28.74
N THR A 392 31.30 -20.55 -28.52
CA THR A 392 32.32 -21.39 -27.86
C THR A 392 33.05 -22.23 -28.91
N THR A 393 33.72 -21.61 -29.87
CA THR A 393 34.60 -22.34 -30.79
C THR A 393 35.92 -22.68 -30.09
N PRO A 394 36.34 -23.97 -30.01
CA PRO A 394 37.53 -24.38 -29.25
C PRO A 394 38.91 -23.97 -29.84
N ALA A 395 38.96 -23.17 -30.91
CA ALA A 395 40.14 -23.10 -31.79
C ALA A 395 40.94 -21.78 -31.77
N THR A 396 40.55 -20.77 -30.99
CA THR A 396 41.32 -19.50 -30.90
C THR A 396 41.46 -19.04 -29.46
N LYS A 397 42.65 -18.53 -29.08
CA LYS A 397 42.96 -17.93 -27.76
C LYS A 397 42.14 -16.65 -27.45
N MET A 398 41.03 -16.41 -28.15
CA MET A 398 40.14 -15.28 -27.90
C MET A 398 39.03 -15.68 -26.93
N SER A 399 38.72 -14.79 -25.98
CA SER A 399 37.54 -14.90 -25.10
C SER A 399 36.27 -15.15 -25.95
N PRO A 400 35.34 -16.03 -25.52
CA PRO A 400 34.07 -16.26 -26.22
C PRO A 400 33.34 -14.93 -26.43
N ARG A 401 32.79 -14.71 -27.63
CA ARG A 401 32.06 -13.48 -27.99
C ARG A 401 30.56 -13.77 -28.09
N TRP A 402 29.76 -12.79 -27.67
CA TRP A 402 28.32 -12.79 -27.94
C TRP A 402 28.04 -12.50 -29.41
N MET A 403 27.09 -13.23 -29.97
CA MET A 403 26.50 -13.01 -31.28
C MET A 403 25.00 -12.81 -31.08
N ILE A 404 24.43 -11.88 -31.84
CA ILE A 404 23.02 -11.55 -31.77
C ILE A 404 22.39 -11.90 -33.11
N ASN A 405 21.51 -12.89 -33.10
CA ASN A 405 20.89 -13.42 -34.31
C ASN A 405 19.40 -13.10 -34.27
N LYS A 406 18.85 -12.55 -35.36
CA LYS A 406 17.41 -12.38 -35.50
C LYS A 406 16.74 -13.76 -35.57
N GLU A 407 15.75 -14.01 -34.73
CA GLU A 407 15.09 -15.30 -34.63
C GLU A 407 13.66 -15.26 -35.18
N GLN A 408 12.83 -14.33 -34.70
CA GLN A 408 11.42 -14.24 -35.08
C GLN A 408 10.96 -12.79 -35.12
N THR A 409 10.05 -12.46 -36.04
CA THR A 409 9.29 -11.20 -36.05
C THR A 409 7.80 -11.52 -36.06
N LYS A 410 7.02 -10.84 -35.22
CA LYS A 410 5.57 -10.96 -35.14
C LYS A 410 4.90 -9.59 -35.32
N ILE A 411 3.97 -9.51 -36.26
CA ILE A 411 3.09 -8.36 -36.47
C ILE A 411 1.75 -8.65 -35.80
N PHE A 412 1.25 -7.71 -35.01
CA PHE A 412 -0.04 -7.76 -34.35
C PHE A 412 -1.07 -6.97 -35.16
N GLU A 413 -1.96 -7.67 -35.86
CA GLU A 413 -2.94 -7.04 -36.75
C GLU A 413 -4.19 -6.55 -36.00
N ASN A 414 -4.58 -7.24 -34.91
CA ASN A 414 -5.85 -7.04 -34.22
C ASN A 414 -5.73 -6.33 -32.86
N GLY A 415 -4.73 -5.46 -32.70
CA GLY A 415 -4.55 -4.69 -31.47
C GLY A 415 -3.15 -4.11 -31.34
N VAL A 416 -3.01 -3.10 -30.49
CA VAL A 416 -1.75 -2.39 -30.25
C VAL A 416 -1.03 -2.99 -29.05
N LEU A 417 0.24 -3.37 -29.23
CA LEU A 417 1.08 -3.93 -28.19
C LEU A 417 1.40 -2.87 -27.12
N THR A 418 1.10 -3.18 -25.87
CA THR A 418 1.32 -2.29 -24.71
C THR A 418 2.47 -2.73 -23.82
N PHE A 419 2.62 -4.03 -23.58
CA PHE A 419 3.76 -4.61 -22.85
C PHE A 419 4.03 -6.05 -23.25
N LEU A 420 5.25 -6.50 -22.95
CA LEU A 420 5.65 -7.90 -22.98
C LEU A 420 6.46 -8.27 -21.73
N THR A 421 6.04 -9.31 -21.00
CA THR A 421 6.70 -9.75 -19.75
C THR A 421 6.76 -11.28 -19.65
N PRO A 422 7.80 -11.92 -19.08
CA PRO A 422 7.84 -13.38 -18.93
C PRO A 422 6.82 -13.93 -17.92
N ALA A 423 6.21 -15.08 -18.20
CA ALA A 423 5.16 -15.70 -17.36
C ALA A 423 5.70 -16.48 -16.13
N GLY A 424 7.00 -16.83 -16.10
CA GLY A 424 7.67 -17.47 -14.95
C GLY A 424 8.04 -18.94 -15.15
N ASN A 425 7.40 -19.63 -16.08
CA ASN A 425 7.71 -21.01 -16.48
C ASN A 425 8.92 -21.12 -17.44
N GLY A 426 9.43 -19.99 -17.94
CA GLY A 426 10.59 -19.93 -18.84
C GLY A 426 10.29 -20.18 -20.32
N SER A 427 9.06 -20.60 -20.68
CA SER A 427 8.67 -20.93 -22.06
C SER A 427 7.54 -20.04 -22.62
N THR A 428 6.99 -19.16 -21.80
CA THR A 428 5.82 -18.35 -22.14
C THR A 428 6.04 -16.89 -21.75
N VAL A 429 5.60 -15.97 -22.62
CA VAL A 429 5.55 -14.52 -22.37
C VAL A 429 4.10 -14.05 -22.36
N LEU A 430 3.79 -13.12 -21.47
CA LEU A 430 2.50 -12.48 -21.34
C LEU A 430 2.54 -11.15 -22.10
N VAL A 431 1.53 -10.91 -22.92
CA VAL A 431 1.44 -9.78 -23.83
C VAL A 431 0.12 -9.07 -23.63
N GLY A 432 0.15 -7.74 -23.52
CA GLY A 432 -1.05 -6.89 -23.49
C GLY A 432 -1.34 -6.26 -24.85
N LEU A 433 -2.51 -6.52 -25.41
CA LEU A 433 -3.01 -5.97 -26.68
C LEU A 433 -4.20 -5.05 -26.42
N LEU A 434 -4.13 -3.81 -26.87
CA LEU A 434 -5.22 -2.84 -26.78
C LEU A 434 -6.06 -2.89 -28.06
N ASP A 435 -7.38 -3.01 -27.93
CA ASP A 435 -8.30 -3.05 -29.07
C ASP A 435 -8.39 -1.64 -29.68
N THR A 436 -8.36 -1.51 -31.02
CA THR A 436 -8.36 -0.21 -31.69
C THR A 436 -9.74 0.45 -31.75
N ALA A 437 -10.82 -0.31 -31.56
CA ALA A 437 -12.19 0.18 -31.49
C ALA A 437 -13.07 -0.78 -30.68
N GLY A 438 -14.19 -0.27 -30.14
CA GLY A 438 -15.15 -1.07 -29.40
C GLY A 438 -16.49 -0.37 -29.16
N VAL A 439 -17.43 -1.11 -28.55
CA VAL A 439 -18.79 -0.63 -28.28
C VAL A 439 -18.93 -0.30 -26.79
N ALA A 440 -19.22 0.96 -26.46
CA ALA A 440 -19.54 1.40 -25.11
C ALA A 440 -21.06 1.62 -24.97
N ARG A 441 -21.73 0.81 -24.13
CA ARG A 441 -23.15 1.03 -23.84
C ARG A 441 -23.31 2.25 -22.91
N ARG A 442 -23.90 3.33 -23.41
CA ARG A 442 -24.21 4.52 -22.57
C ARG A 442 -25.29 4.16 -21.54
N SER A 443 -24.90 4.07 -20.28
CA SER A 443 -25.81 4.01 -19.14
C SER A 443 -26.06 5.41 -18.60
N GLN A 444 -27.33 5.77 -18.31
CA GLN A 444 -27.66 7.03 -17.60
C GLN A 444 -27.32 6.98 -16.09
N THR A 445 -26.93 5.82 -15.57
CA THR A 445 -26.39 5.63 -14.22
C THR A 445 -24.90 5.29 -14.28
N LYS A 446 -24.18 5.44 -13.15
CA LYS A 446 -22.72 5.31 -12.94
C LYS A 446 -21.92 4.58 -14.04
N PRO A 447 -20.75 5.12 -14.45
CA PRO A 447 -19.94 4.54 -15.53
C PRO A 447 -19.64 3.07 -15.25
N LYS A 448 -19.93 2.21 -16.23
CA LYS A 448 -19.69 0.76 -16.15
C LYS A 448 -18.32 0.44 -16.74
N GLU A 449 -17.62 -0.54 -16.18
CA GLU A 449 -16.37 -1.04 -16.78
C GLU A 449 -16.68 -1.84 -18.05
N ILE A 450 -15.92 -1.56 -19.11
CA ILE A 450 -15.98 -2.22 -20.41
C ILE A 450 -14.57 -2.71 -20.79
N PRO A 451 -14.46 -3.82 -21.54
CA PRO A 451 -13.17 -4.26 -22.09
C PRO A 451 -12.69 -3.28 -23.16
N ILE A 452 -11.41 -2.92 -23.09
CA ILE A 452 -10.69 -2.07 -24.06
C ILE A 452 -9.49 -2.79 -24.68
N GLY A 453 -9.21 -4.01 -24.24
CA GLY A 453 -8.10 -4.82 -24.72
C GLY A 453 -8.05 -6.18 -24.04
N THR A 454 -7.06 -6.98 -24.40
CA THR A 454 -6.85 -8.34 -23.91
C THR A 454 -5.38 -8.56 -23.52
N CYS A 455 -5.16 -9.35 -22.48
CA CYS A 455 -3.86 -9.92 -22.18
C CYS A 455 -3.87 -11.39 -22.60
N VAL A 456 -2.85 -11.81 -23.34
CA VAL A 456 -2.70 -13.15 -23.90
C VAL A 456 -1.33 -13.72 -23.56
N ALA A 457 -1.22 -15.04 -23.49
CA ALA A 457 0.05 -15.73 -23.31
C ALA A 457 0.54 -16.26 -24.66
N LEU A 458 1.80 -16.00 -25.00
CA LEU A 458 2.45 -16.49 -26.21
C LEU A 458 3.62 -17.41 -25.84
N GLN A 459 3.79 -18.49 -26.60
CA GLN A 459 4.98 -19.33 -26.54
C GLN A 459 6.21 -18.53 -26.96
N PHE A 460 7.32 -18.71 -26.27
CA PHE A 460 8.56 -17.98 -26.53
C PHE A 460 9.68 -18.97 -26.86
N PRO A 461 10.49 -18.74 -27.91
CA PRO A 461 10.64 -17.49 -28.71
C PRO A 461 9.71 -17.34 -29.92
N SER A 462 8.84 -18.31 -30.23
CA SER A 462 8.03 -18.34 -31.46
C SER A 462 6.92 -17.27 -31.55
N LEU A 463 6.50 -16.67 -30.44
CA LEU A 463 5.41 -15.69 -30.33
C LEU A 463 4.05 -16.17 -30.87
N VAL A 464 3.78 -17.47 -30.75
CA VAL A 464 2.49 -18.10 -31.10
C VAL A 464 1.59 -18.16 -29.87
N PRO A 465 0.27 -17.91 -29.96
CA PRO A 465 -0.64 -18.04 -28.81
C PRO A 465 -0.56 -19.41 -28.14
N ASP A 466 -0.41 -19.43 -26.81
CA ASP A 466 -0.38 -20.66 -26.02
C ASP A 466 -1.79 -21.04 -25.58
N GLU A 467 -2.39 -22.04 -26.23
CA GLU A 467 -3.76 -22.53 -25.93
C GLU A 467 -3.92 -23.06 -24.51
N ARG A 468 -2.82 -23.32 -23.79
CA ARG A 468 -2.84 -23.73 -22.39
C ARG A 468 -3.18 -22.59 -21.43
N TRP A 469 -3.39 -21.37 -21.91
CA TRP A 469 -3.66 -20.20 -21.08
C TRP A 469 -5.00 -19.55 -21.44
N GLU A 470 -5.72 -19.15 -20.41
CA GLU A 470 -6.93 -18.32 -20.50
C GLU A 470 -6.52 -16.85 -20.64
N SER A 471 -7.05 -16.17 -21.65
CA SER A 471 -6.87 -14.72 -21.82
C SER A 471 -7.61 -13.94 -20.74
N SER A 472 -7.12 -12.74 -20.46
CA SER A 472 -7.76 -11.82 -19.51
C SER A 472 -8.05 -10.48 -20.19
N HIS A 473 -8.97 -9.69 -19.65
CA HIS A 473 -9.38 -8.43 -20.26
C HIS A 473 -8.75 -7.21 -19.57
N ILE A 474 -8.31 -6.26 -20.38
CA ILE A 474 -7.97 -4.90 -19.94
C ILE A 474 -9.28 -4.12 -19.89
N MET A 475 -9.64 -3.62 -18.71
CA MET A 475 -10.94 -2.97 -18.47
C MET A 475 -10.74 -1.46 -18.29
N SER A 476 -11.63 -0.64 -18.84
CA SER A 476 -11.70 0.79 -18.50
C SER A 476 -13.15 1.24 -18.34
N THR A 477 -13.34 2.41 -17.73
CA THR A 477 -14.69 2.96 -17.52
C THR A 477 -15.26 3.47 -18.84
N SER A 478 -16.57 3.32 -19.04
CA SER A 478 -17.22 3.68 -20.30
C SER A 478 -17.02 5.14 -20.77
N ASP A 479 -16.73 6.06 -19.84
CA ASP A 479 -16.41 7.47 -20.12
C ASP A 479 -14.96 7.70 -20.60
N ARG A 480 -14.08 6.73 -20.39
CA ARG A 480 -12.65 6.79 -20.70
C ARG A 480 -12.21 5.81 -21.78
N ALA A 481 -13.12 4.97 -22.27
CA ALA A 481 -12.85 4.05 -23.36
C ALA A 481 -12.30 4.80 -24.60
N GLY A 482 -11.24 4.26 -25.18
CA GLY A 482 -10.45 4.92 -26.24
C GLY A 482 -9.44 5.95 -25.76
N ARG A 483 -9.53 6.50 -24.54
CA ARG A 483 -8.61 7.54 -24.03
C ARG A 483 -7.63 7.06 -22.98
N ASP A 484 -7.87 5.87 -22.43
CA ASP A 484 -7.14 5.31 -21.30
C ASP A 484 -6.06 4.32 -21.77
N VAL A 485 -5.03 4.83 -22.45
CA VAL A 485 -3.94 4.01 -22.97
C VAL A 485 -2.95 3.65 -21.85
N PRO A 486 -2.71 2.35 -21.57
CA PRO A 486 -1.69 1.90 -20.62
C PRO A 486 -0.28 2.29 -21.12
N ALA A 487 0.45 3.13 -20.38
CA ALA A 487 1.82 3.51 -20.74
C ALA A 487 2.86 3.12 -19.68
N GLY A 488 2.55 3.29 -18.39
CA GLY A 488 3.38 2.80 -17.30
C GLY A 488 2.90 1.43 -16.84
N ILE A 489 3.78 0.42 -16.78
CA ILE A 489 3.39 -0.97 -16.53
C ILE A 489 4.27 -1.57 -15.45
N ALA A 490 3.65 -2.16 -14.42
CA ALA A 490 4.34 -2.90 -13.38
C ALA A 490 3.60 -4.19 -13.07
N VAL A 491 4.32 -5.31 -13.11
CA VAL A 491 3.78 -6.64 -12.82
C VAL A 491 3.90 -6.92 -11.32
N SER A 492 2.92 -7.61 -10.74
CA SER A 492 2.98 -8.02 -9.33
C SER A 492 4.05 -9.09 -9.09
N GLN A 493 4.50 -9.24 -7.84
CA GLN A 493 5.58 -10.19 -7.49
C GLN A 493 5.34 -11.60 -8.02
N ASN A 494 4.12 -12.11 -7.80
CA ASN A 494 3.74 -13.47 -8.13
C ASN A 494 3.16 -13.58 -9.55
N ARG A 495 3.32 -12.53 -10.37
CA ARG A 495 2.87 -12.44 -11.77
C ARG A 495 1.38 -12.74 -11.97
N ALA A 496 0.57 -12.47 -10.94
CA ALA A 496 -0.87 -12.71 -10.95
C ALA A 496 -1.67 -11.48 -11.39
N LEU A 497 -1.11 -10.28 -11.19
CA LEU A 497 -1.72 -9.00 -11.50
C LEU A 497 -0.75 -8.09 -12.25
N VAL A 498 -1.31 -7.14 -12.99
CA VAL A 498 -0.55 -6.06 -13.64
C VAL A 498 -1.18 -4.72 -13.30
N CYS A 499 -0.34 -3.74 -12.96
CA CYS A 499 -0.73 -2.36 -12.70
C CYS A 499 -0.39 -1.51 -13.92
N PHE A 500 -1.41 -0.86 -14.47
CA PHE A 500 -1.28 0.11 -15.54
C PHE A 500 -1.40 1.53 -15.00
N MET A 501 -0.60 2.43 -15.56
CA MET A 501 -0.73 3.86 -15.38
C MET A 501 -1.11 4.50 -16.71
N SER A 502 -2.24 5.21 -16.68
CA SER A 502 -2.77 5.93 -17.83
C SER A 502 -1.84 7.06 -18.26
N ALA A 503 -1.63 7.18 -19.56
CA ALA A 503 -0.76 8.19 -20.15
C ALA A 503 -1.42 9.58 -20.28
N SER A 504 -2.76 9.65 -20.27
CA SER A 504 -3.49 10.88 -20.61
C SER A 504 -3.37 11.96 -19.54
N ALA A 505 -2.70 13.07 -19.87
CA ALA A 505 -2.61 14.25 -19.02
C ALA A 505 -3.97 14.95 -18.81
N ALA A 506 -4.92 14.79 -19.73
CA ALA A 506 -6.19 15.51 -19.75
C ALA A 506 -7.22 15.00 -18.72
N LEU A 507 -7.16 13.71 -18.33
CA LEU A 507 -8.15 13.05 -17.47
C LEU A 507 -7.64 12.73 -16.05
N GLY A 508 -6.41 13.15 -15.74
CA GLY A 508 -5.69 12.83 -14.51
C GLY A 508 -5.14 11.39 -14.52
N ALA A 509 -3.88 11.21 -14.13
CA ALA A 509 -3.26 9.88 -14.11
C ALA A 509 -3.96 8.96 -13.11
N ARG A 510 -4.32 7.76 -13.55
CA ARG A 510 -4.93 6.72 -12.73
C ARG A 510 -4.09 5.45 -12.83
N THR A 511 -3.89 4.80 -11.68
CA THR A 511 -3.43 3.41 -11.61
C THR A 511 -4.63 2.47 -11.69
N ALA A 512 -4.64 1.57 -12.66
CA ALA A 512 -5.62 0.49 -12.78
C ALA A 512 -4.91 -0.86 -12.60
N VAL A 513 -5.54 -1.83 -11.94
CA VAL A 513 -4.95 -3.15 -11.71
C VAL A 513 -5.83 -4.19 -12.38
N HIS A 514 -5.22 -5.04 -13.20
CA HIS A 514 -5.90 -6.08 -13.99
C HIS A 514 -5.33 -7.45 -13.67
N LEU A 515 -6.12 -8.48 -13.95
CA LEU A 515 -5.68 -9.87 -13.89
C LEU A 515 -4.73 -10.14 -15.06
N LEU A 516 -3.68 -10.92 -14.82
CA LEU A 516 -2.88 -11.51 -15.90
C LEU A 516 -3.49 -12.84 -16.35
N PRO A 517 -3.18 -13.31 -17.58
CA PRO A 517 -3.58 -14.62 -18.09
C PRO A 517 -3.22 -15.74 -17.11
N ARG A 518 -4.01 -16.81 -17.12
CA ARG A 518 -3.78 -17.97 -16.23
C ARG A 518 -3.68 -19.25 -17.01
N ARG A 519 -2.87 -20.18 -16.53
CA ARG A 519 -2.76 -21.49 -17.16
C ARG A 519 -4.01 -22.34 -16.88
N LEU A 520 -4.68 -22.78 -17.95
CA LEU A 520 -5.76 -23.76 -17.95
C LEU A 520 -5.18 -25.14 -17.62
N ILE A 521 -5.85 -25.86 -16.70
CA ILE A 521 -5.47 -27.22 -16.32
C ILE A 521 -6.46 -28.16 -16.99
N ASN A 522 -6.03 -28.81 -18.09
CA ASN A 522 -6.79 -29.91 -18.68
C ASN A 522 -6.66 -31.14 -17.77
N SER A 523 -7.79 -31.61 -17.22
CA SER A 523 -7.85 -32.84 -16.43
C SER A 523 -7.64 -34.06 -17.34
N VAL A 524 -6.47 -34.68 -17.31
CA VAL A 524 -6.33 -36.07 -17.74
C VAL A 524 -6.41 -36.94 -16.48
N PRO A 525 -7.40 -37.85 -16.36
CA PRO A 525 -7.46 -38.78 -15.24
C PRO A 525 -6.48 -39.92 -15.51
N SER A 526 -5.44 -40.08 -14.68
CA SER A 526 -4.64 -41.31 -14.65
C SER A 526 -4.50 -41.80 -13.22
N SER A 527 -5.01 -43.01 -12.99
CA SER A 527 -5.08 -43.71 -11.71
C SER A 527 -3.72 -44.08 -11.13
N ASN A 528 -3.67 -44.07 -9.79
CA ASN A 528 -2.68 -44.64 -8.85
C ASN A 528 -1.56 -43.69 -8.34
N VAL A 529 -1.98 -42.59 -7.66
CA VAL A 529 -1.31 -41.73 -6.62
C VAL A 529 0.23 -41.50 -6.75
N PRO A 530 0.74 -40.26 -6.89
CA PRO A 530 0.38 -39.07 -6.10
C PRO A 530 -0.05 -37.85 -6.95
N GLU A 531 -1.33 -37.47 -6.88
CA GLU A 531 -1.85 -36.30 -7.60
C GLU A 531 -1.72 -35.00 -6.75
N VAL A 532 -0.81 -34.09 -7.14
CA VAL A 532 -0.90 -32.64 -6.90
C VAL A 532 -0.23 -31.97 -8.11
N PRO A 533 -0.90 -31.09 -8.91
CA PRO A 533 -1.62 -29.89 -8.45
C PRO A 533 -2.95 -29.58 -9.17
N LYS A 534 -3.92 -28.89 -8.54
CA LYS A 534 -5.09 -28.35 -9.27
C LYS A 534 -5.31 -26.86 -8.94
N GLY A 535 -4.58 -26.01 -9.64
CA GLY A 535 -4.80 -24.56 -9.78
C GLY A 535 -3.50 -23.79 -10.02
N ASP A 536 -3.39 -22.98 -11.08
CA ASP A 536 -2.24 -22.10 -11.32
C ASP A 536 -1.99 -21.17 -10.11
N LEU A 537 -3.08 -20.68 -9.51
CA LEU A 537 -3.05 -19.89 -8.28
C LEU A 537 -2.47 -20.63 -7.07
N SER A 538 -2.68 -21.95 -6.93
CA SER A 538 -2.11 -22.72 -5.82
C SER A 538 -0.59 -22.84 -5.94
N ARG A 539 -0.08 -22.94 -7.19
CA ARG A 539 1.36 -22.95 -7.46
C ARG A 539 1.95 -21.58 -7.19
N ALA A 540 1.33 -20.52 -7.70
CA ALA A 540 1.75 -19.16 -7.45
C ALA A 540 1.76 -18.84 -5.95
N LEU A 541 0.77 -19.32 -5.19
CA LEU A 541 0.70 -19.11 -3.74
C LEU A 541 1.78 -19.89 -3.00
N CYS A 542 2.00 -21.15 -3.38
CA CYS A 542 3.08 -21.97 -2.83
C CYS A 542 4.45 -21.29 -3.09
N LEU A 543 4.69 -20.84 -4.31
CA LEU A 543 5.91 -20.12 -4.70
C LEU A 543 6.11 -18.85 -3.88
N ALA A 544 5.06 -18.03 -3.71
CA ALA A 544 5.10 -16.81 -2.91
C ALA A 544 5.51 -17.09 -1.45
N LEU A 545 4.93 -18.14 -0.85
CA LEU A 545 5.23 -18.53 0.53
C LEU A 545 6.67 -19.06 0.65
N MET A 546 7.12 -19.91 -0.28
CA MET A 546 8.49 -20.45 -0.30
C MET A 546 9.55 -19.37 -0.60
N SER A 547 9.22 -18.36 -1.40
CA SER A 547 10.09 -17.22 -1.71
C SER A 547 10.08 -16.12 -0.64
N ARG A 548 9.21 -16.24 0.38
CA ARG A 548 8.95 -15.23 1.41
C ARG A 548 8.50 -13.89 0.81
N GLU A 549 7.74 -13.96 -0.27
CA GLU A 549 7.13 -12.80 -0.94
C GLU A 549 5.72 -12.53 -0.43
N SER A 550 5.25 -11.31 -0.64
CA SER A 550 3.89 -10.94 -0.26
C SER A 550 2.86 -11.70 -1.11
N PRO A 551 1.91 -12.44 -0.52
CA PRO A 551 0.85 -13.15 -1.26
C PRO A 551 -0.36 -12.26 -1.59
N SER A 552 -0.26 -10.94 -1.39
CA SER A 552 -1.42 -10.02 -1.45
C SER A 552 -2.14 -9.99 -2.80
N ASP A 553 -1.41 -10.14 -3.91
CA ASP A 553 -2.00 -10.19 -5.26
C ASP A 553 -2.88 -11.42 -5.47
N ILE A 554 -2.43 -12.58 -5.00
CA ILE A 554 -3.19 -13.84 -5.02
C ILE A 554 -4.37 -13.76 -4.04
N ILE A 555 -4.17 -13.23 -2.83
CA ILE A 555 -5.25 -13.00 -1.85
C ILE A 555 -6.35 -12.12 -2.44
N HIS A 556 -5.96 -11.06 -3.15
CA HIS A 556 -6.92 -10.17 -3.82
C HIS A 556 -7.79 -10.96 -4.81
N ILE A 557 -7.16 -11.77 -5.66
CA ILE A 557 -7.85 -12.65 -6.62
C ILE A 557 -8.82 -13.60 -5.91
N LEU A 558 -8.36 -14.27 -4.86
CA LEU A 558 -9.16 -15.24 -4.11
C LEU A 558 -10.34 -14.57 -3.40
N SER A 559 -10.20 -13.30 -3.02
CA SER A 559 -11.21 -12.49 -2.35
C SER A 559 -12.27 -11.89 -3.28
N LEU A 560 -12.01 -11.81 -4.60
CA LEU A 560 -12.96 -11.22 -5.56
C LEU A 560 -14.29 -12.01 -5.60
N PRO A 561 -15.42 -11.33 -5.88
CA PRO A 561 -16.72 -12.00 -6.05
C PRO A 561 -16.76 -12.96 -7.26
N SER A 562 -15.90 -12.77 -8.25
CA SER A 562 -15.79 -13.65 -9.43
C SER A 562 -15.23 -15.03 -9.09
N THR A 563 -14.42 -15.13 -8.04
CA THR A 563 -13.91 -16.41 -7.55
C THR A 563 -14.96 -17.03 -6.62
N SER A 564 -15.37 -18.28 -6.84
CA SER A 564 -16.30 -18.93 -5.92
C SER A 564 -15.61 -19.29 -4.59
N LEU A 565 -16.37 -19.40 -3.49
CA LEU A 565 -15.81 -19.81 -2.20
C LEU A 565 -15.20 -21.23 -2.24
N PRO A 566 -15.82 -22.24 -2.89
CA PRO A 566 -15.20 -23.55 -3.11
C PRO A 566 -13.87 -23.46 -3.86
N THR A 567 -13.78 -22.65 -4.90
CA THR A 567 -12.53 -22.45 -5.66
C THR A 567 -11.42 -21.84 -4.79
N ALA A 568 -11.77 -20.91 -3.89
CA ALA A 568 -10.81 -20.33 -2.97
C ALA A 568 -10.32 -21.36 -1.95
N ALA A 569 -11.23 -22.14 -1.36
CA ALA A 569 -10.89 -23.20 -0.42
C ALA A 569 -10.04 -24.29 -1.06
N THR A 570 -10.38 -24.77 -2.26
CA THR A 570 -9.60 -25.79 -2.98
C THR A 570 -8.19 -25.28 -3.31
N THR A 571 -8.05 -24.01 -3.71
CA THR A 571 -6.74 -23.40 -3.97
C THR A 571 -5.84 -23.42 -2.73
N ILE A 572 -6.38 -23.02 -1.57
CA ILE A 572 -5.65 -23.01 -0.29
C ILE A 572 -5.28 -24.45 0.12
N TYR A 573 -6.23 -25.39 -0.01
CA TYR A 573 -5.99 -26.81 0.28
C TYR A 573 -4.87 -27.40 -0.59
N HIS A 574 -4.91 -27.19 -1.90
CA HIS A 574 -3.86 -27.67 -2.81
C HIS A 574 -2.51 -27.05 -2.48
N THR A 575 -2.49 -25.77 -2.07
CA THR A 575 -1.26 -25.10 -1.60
C THR A 575 -0.69 -25.80 -0.37
N LEU A 576 -1.53 -26.12 0.63
CA LEU A 576 -1.10 -26.89 1.82
C LEU A 576 -0.55 -28.27 1.45
N CYS A 577 -1.17 -28.96 0.49
CA CYS A 577 -0.68 -30.25 0.00
C CYS A 577 0.69 -30.13 -0.67
N THR A 578 0.88 -29.14 -1.54
CA THR A 578 2.17 -28.88 -2.21
C THR A 578 3.25 -28.48 -1.21
N LEU A 579 2.95 -27.60 -0.26
CA LEU A 579 3.90 -27.21 0.79
C LEU A 579 4.30 -28.40 1.65
N ALA A 580 3.33 -29.21 2.08
CA ALA A 580 3.61 -30.40 2.88
C ALA A 580 4.48 -31.42 2.12
N ALA A 581 4.26 -31.60 0.81
CA ALA A 581 5.07 -32.48 -0.03
C ALA A 581 6.52 -31.99 -0.18
N ASN A 582 6.75 -30.67 -0.17
CA ASN A 582 8.08 -30.07 -0.33
C ASN A 582 8.77 -29.72 1.02
N ALA A 583 8.11 -29.94 2.15
CA ALA A 583 8.61 -29.52 3.47
C ALA A 583 9.60 -30.49 4.13
N ASN A 584 9.92 -31.64 3.54
CA ASN A 584 10.87 -32.63 4.09
C ASN A 584 10.62 -32.98 5.58
N GLY A 585 9.35 -33.07 6.00
CA GLY A 585 8.96 -33.35 7.39
C GLY A 585 8.75 -32.11 8.28
N LEU A 586 9.01 -30.90 7.79
CA LEU A 586 8.83 -29.62 8.51
C LEU A 586 7.59 -28.84 8.03
N ALA A 587 6.48 -29.53 7.78
CA ALA A 587 5.27 -28.92 7.22
C ALA A 587 4.64 -27.86 8.14
N GLU A 588 4.84 -27.96 9.46
CA GLU A 588 4.32 -27.00 10.44
C GLU A 588 4.86 -25.58 10.25
N ILE A 589 6.07 -25.42 9.69
CA ILE A 589 6.71 -24.10 9.49
C ILE A 589 5.86 -23.19 8.60
N TRP A 590 5.05 -23.77 7.71
CA TRP A 590 4.26 -23.01 6.73
C TRP A 590 2.83 -22.71 7.17
N LEU A 591 2.38 -23.27 8.32
CA LEU A 591 0.98 -23.19 8.72
C LEU A 591 0.57 -21.78 9.10
N ILE A 592 1.43 -21.02 9.77
CA ILE A 592 1.14 -19.65 10.19
C ILE A 592 1.02 -18.70 8.99
N GLU A 593 1.88 -18.84 7.98
CA GLU A 593 1.80 -18.01 6.78
C GLU A 593 0.53 -18.34 5.98
N VAL A 594 0.15 -19.62 5.89
CA VAL A 594 -1.11 -20.02 5.25
C VAL A 594 -2.33 -19.55 6.05
N LEU A 595 -2.28 -19.60 7.39
CA LEU A 595 -3.34 -19.05 8.25
C LEU A 595 -3.51 -17.54 8.08
N GLY A 596 -2.41 -16.80 7.86
CA GLY A 596 -2.44 -15.40 7.45
C GLY A 596 -3.20 -15.19 6.14
N VAL A 597 -2.90 -16.00 5.11
CA VAL A 597 -3.61 -16.00 3.82
C VAL A 597 -5.10 -16.30 4.00
N ILE A 598 -5.43 -17.34 4.76
CA ILE A 598 -6.82 -17.73 5.06
C ILE A 598 -7.57 -16.56 5.73
N THR A 599 -6.96 -15.94 6.74
CA THR A 599 -7.55 -14.81 7.44
C THR A 599 -7.91 -13.68 6.47
N GLU A 600 -7.02 -13.29 5.57
CA GLU A 600 -7.32 -12.22 4.62
C GLU A 600 -8.38 -12.62 3.58
N VAL A 601 -8.34 -13.84 3.07
CA VAL A 601 -9.29 -14.34 2.05
C VAL A 601 -10.71 -14.40 2.59
N TYR A 602 -10.93 -15.00 3.77
CA TYR A 602 -12.27 -15.10 4.37
C TYR A 602 -12.82 -13.73 4.79
N LEU A 603 -11.97 -12.81 5.27
CA LEU A 603 -12.37 -11.42 5.52
C LEU A 603 -12.78 -10.71 4.22
N GLY A 604 -12.01 -10.91 3.16
CA GLY A 604 -12.29 -10.39 1.82
C GLY A 604 -13.65 -10.87 1.31
N LYS A 605 -13.92 -12.17 1.37
CA LYS A 605 -15.22 -12.76 1.01
C LYS A 605 -16.37 -12.22 1.86
N ALA A 606 -16.21 -12.17 3.18
CA ALA A 606 -17.23 -11.67 4.09
C ALA A 606 -17.64 -10.21 3.84
N ARG A 607 -16.75 -9.39 3.25
CA ARG A 607 -17.06 -8.00 2.87
C ARG A 607 -18.02 -7.91 1.69
N TYR A 608 -18.01 -8.91 0.79
CA TYR A 608 -18.87 -8.96 -0.40
C TYR A 608 -20.14 -9.79 -0.21
N SER A 609 -20.17 -10.72 0.75
CA SER A 609 -21.36 -11.52 1.06
C SER A 609 -22.37 -10.76 1.95
N ALA A 610 -23.64 -11.19 1.94
CA ALA A 610 -24.72 -10.65 2.76
C ALA A 610 -25.56 -11.77 3.40
N GLY A 611 -26.28 -11.46 4.48
CA GLY A 611 -27.15 -12.43 5.18
C GLY A 611 -26.37 -13.51 5.94
N PRO A 612 -26.89 -14.75 6.03
CA PRO A 612 -26.29 -15.81 6.86
C PRO A 612 -24.90 -16.24 6.37
N GLU A 613 -24.64 -16.17 5.07
CA GLU A 613 -23.32 -16.50 4.50
C GLU A 613 -22.22 -15.59 5.07
N LYS A 614 -22.52 -14.29 5.24
CA LYS A 614 -21.58 -13.34 5.85
C LYS A 614 -21.26 -13.71 7.29
N GLU A 615 -22.24 -14.18 8.06
CA GLU A 615 -22.05 -14.57 9.46
C GLU A 615 -21.13 -15.79 9.57
N HIS A 616 -21.35 -16.80 8.72
CA HIS A 616 -20.49 -17.99 8.64
C HIS A 616 -19.05 -17.64 8.26
N LEU A 617 -18.87 -16.83 7.20
CA LEU A 617 -17.54 -16.38 6.76
C LEU A 617 -16.84 -15.53 7.82
N THR A 618 -17.60 -14.70 8.54
CA THR A 618 -17.05 -13.89 9.64
C THR A 618 -16.63 -14.77 10.82
N ALA A 619 -17.36 -15.86 11.10
CA ALA A 619 -16.98 -16.82 12.14
C ALA A 619 -15.72 -17.63 11.75
N GLN A 620 -15.61 -18.07 10.48
CA GLN A 620 -14.42 -18.75 9.95
C GLN A 620 -13.19 -17.82 9.97
N TRP A 621 -13.35 -16.59 9.50
CA TRP A 621 -12.32 -15.55 9.58
C TRP A 621 -11.86 -15.34 11.03
N LYS A 622 -12.82 -15.23 11.96
CA LYS A 622 -12.52 -14.99 13.36
C LYS A 622 -11.78 -16.17 13.99
N ALA A 623 -12.13 -17.40 13.64
CA ALA A 623 -11.39 -18.59 14.07
C ALA A 623 -9.94 -18.55 13.56
N ALA A 624 -9.71 -18.27 12.27
CA ALA A 624 -8.37 -18.11 11.71
C ALA A 624 -7.55 -17.02 12.43
N HIS A 625 -8.17 -15.85 12.66
CA HIS A 625 -7.56 -14.74 13.37
C HIS A 625 -7.23 -15.07 14.83
N ASP A 626 -8.14 -15.76 15.55
CA ASP A 626 -7.94 -16.17 16.93
C ASP A 626 -6.76 -17.18 17.02
N ILE A 627 -6.58 -18.08 16.05
CA ILE A 627 -5.40 -18.98 15.96
C ILE A 627 -4.10 -18.17 15.86
N CYS A 628 -4.00 -17.24 14.89
CA CYS A 628 -2.81 -16.39 14.72
C CYS A 628 -2.53 -15.53 15.98
N SER A 629 -3.59 -15.05 16.63
CA SER A 629 -3.49 -14.23 17.85
C SER A 629 -2.97 -15.02 19.04
N ILE A 630 -3.34 -16.29 19.18
CA ILE A 630 -2.82 -17.19 20.21
C ILE A 630 -1.34 -17.49 19.99
N GLU A 631 -0.91 -17.68 18.75
CA GLU A 631 0.51 -17.85 18.43
C GLU A 631 1.32 -16.61 18.75
N ALA A 632 0.85 -15.43 18.34
CA ALA A 632 1.49 -14.15 18.69
C ALA A 632 1.55 -13.92 20.21
N LEU A 633 0.51 -14.33 20.95
CA LEU A 633 0.50 -14.31 22.40
C LEU A 633 1.60 -15.22 22.97
N ASN A 634 1.73 -16.45 22.48
CA ASN A 634 2.78 -17.37 22.93
C ASN A 634 4.18 -16.79 22.69
N THR A 635 4.43 -16.22 21.50
CA THR A 635 5.70 -15.55 21.19
C THR A 635 5.95 -14.37 22.12
N ALA A 636 4.95 -13.52 22.37
CA ALA A 636 5.10 -12.39 23.29
C ALA A 636 5.44 -12.84 24.73
N PHE A 637 4.85 -13.92 25.22
CA PHE A 637 5.17 -14.48 26.54
C PHE A 637 6.57 -15.10 26.60
N GLU A 638 7.05 -15.71 25.52
CA GLU A 638 8.41 -16.23 25.43
C GLU A 638 9.44 -15.10 25.33
N ASP A 639 9.16 -14.05 24.57
CA ASP A 639 10.03 -12.87 24.42
C ASP A 639 10.16 -12.07 25.72
N CYS A 640 9.10 -12.02 26.53
CA CYS A 640 9.09 -11.32 27.83
C CYS A 640 9.63 -12.18 28.99
N ARG A 641 10.18 -13.38 28.73
CA ARG A 641 10.64 -14.30 29.76
C ARG A 641 12.15 -14.19 29.96
N GLU A 642 12.57 -13.91 31.20
CA GLU A 642 13.95 -14.02 31.65
C GLU A 642 14.06 -15.16 32.68
N ALA A 643 14.55 -16.33 32.25
CA ALA A 643 14.56 -17.56 33.04
C ALA A 643 13.15 -17.97 33.53
N ASP A 644 12.88 -17.90 34.85
CA ASP A 644 11.58 -18.21 35.48
C ASP A 644 10.78 -16.95 35.86
N ALA A 645 11.27 -15.76 35.52
CA ALA A 645 10.59 -14.48 35.78
C ALA A 645 10.11 -13.81 34.49
N TYR A 646 9.08 -12.98 34.62
CA TYR A 646 8.56 -12.16 33.52
C TYR A 646 9.04 -10.72 33.65
N ASP A 647 9.30 -10.07 32.51
CA ASP A 647 9.65 -8.65 32.47
C ASP A 647 8.53 -7.78 33.08
N LEU A 648 8.90 -7.03 34.13
CA LEU A 648 7.98 -6.18 34.88
C LEU A 648 7.67 -4.85 34.15
N GLU A 649 8.42 -4.48 33.12
CA GLU A 649 8.13 -3.29 32.31
C GLU A 649 6.92 -3.53 31.38
N ALA A 650 6.72 -4.78 30.94
CA ALA A 650 5.64 -5.17 30.03
C ALA A 650 4.36 -5.69 30.72
N ILE A 651 4.24 -5.62 32.05
CA ILE A 651 3.15 -6.24 32.83
C ILE A 651 1.77 -5.93 32.26
N TRP A 652 1.47 -4.67 31.95
CA TRP A 652 0.15 -4.28 31.46
C TRP A 652 -0.18 -4.86 30.08
N GLN A 653 0.83 -5.07 29.23
CA GLN A 653 0.64 -5.73 27.94
C GLN A 653 0.35 -7.22 28.15
N LEU A 654 1.09 -7.89 29.04
CA LEU A 654 0.85 -9.29 29.38
C LEU A 654 -0.50 -9.52 30.09
N VAL A 655 -0.95 -8.59 30.94
CA VAL A 655 -2.30 -8.60 31.52
C VAL A 655 -3.35 -8.40 30.43
N GLY A 656 -3.14 -7.48 29.49
CA GLY A 656 -4.01 -7.27 28.33
C GLY A 656 -4.14 -8.53 27.44
N LEU A 657 -3.03 -9.20 27.16
CA LEU A 657 -3.01 -10.45 26.40
C LEU A 657 -3.70 -11.59 27.17
N SER A 658 -3.46 -11.69 28.48
CA SER A 658 -4.09 -12.69 29.34
C SER A 658 -5.60 -12.50 29.41
N THR A 659 -6.07 -11.28 29.65
CA THR A 659 -7.51 -10.97 29.70
C THR A 659 -8.22 -11.26 28.37
N TRP A 660 -7.62 -10.88 27.24
CA TRP A 660 -8.13 -11.26 25.93
C TRP A 660 -8.20 -12.79 25.73
N PHE A 661 -7.19 -13.53 26.19
CA PHE A 661 -7.15 -14.98 26.07
C PHE A 661 -8.19 -15.67 26.98
N ILE A 662 -8.44 -15.15 28.18
CA ILE A 662 -9.52 -15.63 29.05
C ILE A 662 -10.89 -15.39 28.40
N ASP A 663 -11.12 -14.22 27.80
CA ASP A 663 -12.33 -13.93 27.02
C ASP A 663 -12.48 -14.86 25.80
N PHE A 664 -11.37 -15.29 25.20
CA PHE A 664 -11.36 -16.31 24.15
C PHE A 664 -11.76 -17.69 24.70
N LEU A 665 -11.17 -18.12 25.82
CA LEU A 665 -11.50 -19.39 26.46
C LEU A 665 -12.96 -19.43 26.90
N GLU A 666 -13.51 -18.36 27.47
CA GLU A 666 -14.93 -18.28 27.81
C GLU A 666 -15.81 -18.55 26.58
N ARG A 667 -15.50 -17.94 25.43
CA ARG A 667 -16.24 -18.15 24.18
C ARG A 667 -16.12 -19.59 23.71
N LEU A 668 -14.92 -20.17 23.74
CA LEU A 668 -14.70 -21.56 23.35
C LEU A 668 -15.48 -22.53 24.26
N MET A 669 -15.40 -22.35 25.59
CA MET A 669 -16.10 -23.21 26.54
C MET A 669 -17.63 -23.11 26.43
N LYS A 670 -18.17 -21.91 26.16
CA LYS A 670 -19.61 -21.72 25.90
C LYS A 670 -20.07 -22.51 24.68
N GLU A 671 -19.28 -22.49 23.60
CA GLU A 671 -19.56 -23.25 22.38
C GLU A 671 -19.38 -24.77 22.60
N CYS A 672 -18.44 -25.20 23.45
CA CYS A 672 -18.34 -26.60 23.86
C CYS A 672 -19.59 -27.07 24.61
N VAL A 673 -20.13 -26.27 25.53
CA VAL A 673 -21.38 -26.60 26.26
C VAL A 673 -22.56 -26.63 25.29
N ALA A 674 -22.70 -25.64 24.41
CA ALA A 674 -23.77 -25.60 23.40
C ALA A 674 -23.74 -26.83 22.48
N PHE A 675 -22.55 -27.19 21.98
CA PHE A 675 -22.35 -28.37 21.13
C PHE A 675 -22.69 -29.68 21.86
N HIS A 676 -22.36 -29.78 23.15
CA HIS A 676 -22.73 -30.96 23.96
C HIS A 676 -24.25 -31.07 24.14
N ASP A 677 -24.93 -29.97 24.48
CA ASP A 677 -26.37 -29.96 24.74
C ASP A 677 -27.21 -30.24 23.47
N GLU A 678 -26.78 -29.73 22.31
CA GLU A 678 -27.40 -30.02 20.99
C GLU A 678 -27.28 -31.51 20.61
N HIS A 679 -26.17 -32.16 20.97
CA HIS A 679 -25.93 -33.57 20.63
C HIS A 679 -26.37 -34.56 21.71
N ALA A 680 -26.68 -34.09 22.93
CA ALA A 680 -27.28 -34.90 23.99
C ALA A 680 -28.80 -35.11 23.81
N SER A 681 -29.46 -34.27 23.00
CA SER A 681 -30.92 -34.22 22.84
C SER A 681 -31.46 -34.92 21.57
N SER A 682 -30.59 -35.44 20.69
CA SER A 682 -31.01 -36.18 19.48
C SER A 682 -30.97 -37.71 19.68
N PRO A 683 -32.06 -38.47 19.47
CA PRO A 683 -32.01 -39.93 19.44
C PRO A 683 -31.19 -40.39 18.22
N GLN A 684 -30.40 -41.46 18.39
CA GLN A 684 -29.59 -42.06 17.33
C GLN A 684 -30.46 -42.40 16.11
N VAL A 685 -30.24 -41.69 14.99
CA VAL A 685 -30.75 -42.07 13.68
C VAL A 685 -29.56 -42.25 12.74
N THR A 686 -29.43 -43.50 12.28
CA THR A 686 -28.85 -44.02 11.04
C THR A 686 -27.55 -43.39 10.51
N GLN A 687 -26.52 -44.23 10.40
CA GLN A 687 -25.26 -43.98 9.69
C GLN A 687 -25.48 -43.17 8.39
N GLU A 688 -25.19 -41.87 8.43
CA GLU A 688 -24.96 -41.08 7.22
C GLU A 688 -23.70 -41.60 6.56
N LYS A 689 -23.77 -41.80 5.23
CA LYS A 689 -22.71 -42.32 4.37
C LYS A 689 -21.33 -41.78 4.79
N GLN A 690 -20.39 -42.68 5.08
CA GLN A 690 -18.99 -42.34 5.24
C GLN A 690 -18.51 -41.53 4.03
N ASP A 691 -18.25 -40.23 4.24
CA ASP A 691 -17.53 -39.43 3.27
C ASP A 691 -16.14 -40.06 3.08
N THR A 692 -15.95 -40.68 1.91
CA THR A 692 -14.64 -41.18 1.48
C THR A 692 -13.70 -40.01 1.20
N LEU A 693 -12.39 -40.21 1.22
CA LEU A 693 -11.40 -39.16 0.89
C LEU A 693 -11.63 -38.50 -0.50
N SER A 694 -12.49 -39.09 -1.32
CA SER A 694 -12.91 -38.64 -2.66
C SER A 694 -13.98 -37.53 -2.67
N THR A 695 -14.63 -37.20 -1.54
CA THR A 695 -15.69 -36.18 -1.51
C THR A 695 -15.11 -34.76 -1.72
N PRO A 696 -15.73 -33.91 -2.59
CA PRO A 696 -15.31 -32.51 -2.76
C PRO A 696 -15.33 -31.74 -1.45
N LEU A 697 -14.46 -30.73 -1.32
CA LEU A 697 -14.33 -29.91 -0.11
C LEU A 697 -15.67 -29.28 0.28
N HIS A 698 -16.26 -29.77 1.38
CA HIS A 698 -17.49 -29.25 1.94
C HIS A 698 -17.20 -27.94 2.68
N VAL A 699 -17.58 -26.80 2.09
CA VAL A 699 -17.16 -25.46 2.57
C VAL A 699 -18.02 -24.96 3.74
N VAL A 700 -19.19 -25.55 3.94
CA VAL A 700 -20.09 -25.22 5.05
C VAL A 700 -19.57 -25.91 6.33
N PRO A 701 -19.31 -25.17 7.42
CA PRO A 701 -18.93 -25.73 8.71
C PRO A 701 -19.94 -26.73 9.25
N ALA A 702 -19.47 -27.85 9.80
CA ALA A 702 -20.34 -28.84 10.44
C ALA A 702 -20.65 -28.50 11.91
N ALA A 703 -19.85 -27.63 12.51
CA ALA A 703 -20.00 -27.11 13.86
C ALA A 703 -19.44 -25.68 13.93
N ALA A 704 -19.59 -25.02 15.08
CA ALA A 704 -19.05 -23.67 15.30
C ALA A 704 -17.54 -23.62 14.97
N PRO A 705 -17.07 -22.67 14.13
CA PRO A 705 -15.66 -22.59 13.70
C PRO A 705 -14.63 -22.55 14.83
N ILE A 706 -14.96 -21.93 15.97
CA ILE A 706 -14.08 -21.87 17.15
C ILE A 706 -13.75 -23.26 17.73
N LEU A 707 -14.55 -24.29 17.44
CA LEU A 707 -14.29 -25.65 17.91
C LEU A 707 -13.11 -26.33 17.19
N ILE A 708 -12.53 -25.72 16.15
CA ILE A 708 -11.29 -26.21 15.52
C ILE A 708 -10.13 -26.33 16.52
N HIS A 709 -10.12 -25.51 17.58
CA HIS A 709 -9.12 -25.54 18.65
C HIS A 709 -9.14 -26.85 19.47
N MET A 710 -10.25 -27.60 19.42
CA MET A 710 -10.39 -28.91 20.07
C MET A 710 -10.04 -30.08 19.14
N VAL A 711 -9.80 -29.80 17.85
CA VAL A 711 -9.65 -30.82 16.80
C VAL A 711 -8.23 -30.84 16.25
N HIS A 712 -7.70 -29.69 15.83
CA HIS A 712 -6.47 -29.66 15.07
C HIS A 712 -5.24 -29.69 16.00
N PRO A 713 -4.31 -30.68 15.91
CA PRO A 713 -3.21 -30.84 16.86
C PRO A 713 -2.31 -29.61 17.01
N TYR A 714 -1.92 -28.98 15.90
CA TYR A 714 -1.16 -27.73 15.91
C TYR A 714 -1.87 -26.62 16.71
N VAL A 715 -3.14 -26.34 16.37
CA VAL A 715 -3.94 -25.30 17.04
C VAL A 715 -4.16 -25.63 18.52
N HIS A 716 -4.45 -26.89 18.82
CA HIS A 716 -4.62 -27.39 20.19
C HIS A 716 -3.35 -27.21 21.02
N ARG A 717 -2.17 -27.54 20.47
CA ARG A 717 -0.87 -27.34 21.13
C ARG A 717 -0.62 -25.86 21.45
N HIS A 718 -0.89 -24.95 20.52
CA HIS A 718 -0.71 -23.51 20.74
C HIS A 718 -1.71 -22.94 21.75
N MET A 719 -2.97 -23.40 21.74
CA MET A 719 -3.95 -23.05 22.77
C MET A 719 -3.49 -23.54 24.15
N LEU A 720 -3.03 -24.79 24.24
CA LEU A 720 -2.53 -25.39 25.48
C LEU A 720 -1.27 -24.68 26.00
N ALA A 721 -0.36 -24.28 25.11
CA ALA A 721 0.78 -23.44 25.47
C ALA A 721 0.31 -22.11 26.07
N ALA A 722 -0.67 -21.44 25.46
CA ALA A 722 -1.22 -20.18 25.97
C ALA A 722 -1.88 -20.34 27.35
N VAL A 723 -2.63 -21.43 27.58
CA VAL A 723 -3.18 -21.75 28.92
C VAL A 723 -2.04 -21.90 29.95
N ARG A 724 -0.95 -22.57 29.59
CA ARG A 724 0.21 -22.73 30.48
C ARG A 724 0.92 -21.40 30.74
N HIS A 725 1.06 -20.53 29.75
CA HIS A 725 1.65 -19.20 29.92
C HIS A 725 0.81 -18.33 30.87
N VAL A 726 -0.50 -18.23 30.63
CA VAL A 726 -1.40 -17.43 31.47
C VAL A 726 -1.45 -17.99 32.90
N LYS A 727 -1.45 -19.32 33.07
CA LYS A 727 -1.36 -19.94 34.39
C LYS A 727 -0.05 -19.58 35.10
N ARG A 728 1.10 -19.77 34.45
CA ARG A 728 2.41 -19.43 35.03
C ARG A 728 2.53 -17.96 35.38
N PHE A 729 2.03 -17.08 34.52
CA PHE A 729 2.01 -15.64 34.76
C PHE A 729 1.13 -15.26 35.95
N ARG A 730 -0.06 -15.87 36.07
CA ARG A 730 -0.94 -15.74 37.23
C ARG A 730 -0.21 -16.17 38.51
N ASP A 731 0.45 -17.32 38.51
CA ASP A 731 1.15 -17.85 39.68
C ASP A 731 2.33 -16.94 40.07
N HIS A 732 3.09 -16.46 39.07
CA HIS A 732 4.18 -15.52 39.26
C HIS A 732 3.70 -14.20 39.88
N ILE A 733 2.69 -13.55 39.29
CA ILE A 733 2.10 -12.31 39.83
C ILE A 733 1.48 -12.54 41.21
N GLY A 734 0.86 -13.70 41.42
CA GLY A 734 0.32 -14.12 42.72
C GLY A 734 1.38 -14.14 43.82
N SER A 735 2.60 -14.59 43.48
CA SER A 735 3.75 -14.71 44.38
C SER A 735 4.46 -13.38 44.69
N LEU A 736 4.24 -12.32 43.90
CA LEU A 736 4.88 -11.02 44.12
C LEU A 736 4.39 -10.40 45.45
N SER A 737 5.35 -10.08 46.33
CA SER A 737 5.08 -9.29 47.55
C SER A 737 4.68 -7.86 47.18
N ALA A 738 3.76 -7.25 47.95
CA ALA A 738 3.19 -5.91 47.73
C ALA A 738 4.21 -4.76 47.82
N LYS A 739 5.18 -4.70 46.90
CA LYS A 739 6.24 -3.70 46.87
C LYS A 739 5.94 -2.54 45.90
N GLY A 740 4.76 -2.50 45.26
CA GLY A 740 4.33 -1.39 44.41
C GLY A 740 2.84 -1.41 44.05
N GLU A 741 2.22 -0.22 44.01
CA GLU A 741 0.78 -0.02 43.71
C GLU A 741 0.39 -0.58 42.33
N ASN A 742 1.22 -0.35 41.29
CA ASN A 742 0.93 -0.84 39.94
C ASN A 742 0.95 -2.37 39.81
N ALA A 743 1.87 -3.04 40.51
CA ALA A 743 1.96 -4.50 40.50
C ALA A 743 0.77 -5.13 41.25
N GLN A 744 0.31 -4.47 42.32
CA GLN A 744 -0.89 -4.89 43.05
C GLN A 744 -2.16 -4.72 42.20
N ILE A 745 -2.32 -3.59 41.50
CA ILE A 745 -3.48 -3.39 40.61
C ILE A 745 -3.45 -4.40 39.45
N ALA A 746 -2.28 -4.65 38.86
CA ALA A 746 -2.15 -5.66 37.81
C ALA A 746 -2.51 -7.07 38.30
N LYS A 747 -2.11 -7.41 39.54
CA LYS A 747 -2.50 -8.65 40.24
C LYS A 747 -4.01 -8.73 40.41
N ASP A 748 -4.62 -7.71 40.98
CA ASP A 748 -6.05 -7.71 41.28
C ASP A 748 -6.88 -7.80 39.99
N VAL A 749 -6.51 -7.07 38.93
CA VAL A 749 -7.19 -7.11 37.62
C VAL A 749 -7.09 -8.49 36.97
N LEU A 750 -5.92 -9.12 36.99
CA LEU A 750 -5.74 -10.45 36.39
C LEU A 750 -6.48 -11.54 37.18
N MET A 751 -6.43 -11.49 38.51
CA MET A 751 -7.14 -12.45 39.36
C MET A 751 -8.65 -12.30 39.20
N ASP A 752 -9.18 -11.08 39.20
CA ASP A 752 -10.60 -10.80 38.96
C ASP A 752 -11.07 -11.34 37.59
N ALA A 753 -10.29 -11.09 36.52
CA ALA A 753 -10.61 -11.60 35.19
C ALA A 753 -10.67 -13.13 35.12
N ILE A 754 -9.75 -13.83 35.80
CA ILE A 754 -9.74 -15.30 35.84
C ILE A 754 -10.86 -15.83 36.73
N ASP A 755 -11.06 -15.27 37.93
CA ASP A 755 -12.06 -15.73 38.89
C ASP A 755 -13.50 -15.51 38.38
N CYS A 756 -13.74 -14.42 37.62
CA CYS A 756 -15.02 -14.15 36.97
C CYS A 756 -15.28 -15.00 35.71
N SER A 757 -14.28 -15.70 35.17
CA SER A 757 -14.44 -16.45 33.91
C SER A 757 -15.24 -17.76 34.04
N GLY A 758 -15.31 -18.32 35.27
CA GLY A 758 -15.91 -19.63 35.52
C GLY A 758 -15.05 -20.80 35.01
N ILE A 759 -13.77 -20.59 34.71
CA ILE A 759 -12.85 -21.60 34.17
C ILE A 759 -11.75 -21.91 35.20
N HIS A 760 -11.62 -23.19 35.56
CA HIS A 760 -10.59 -23.65 36.48
C HIS A 760 -9.34 -24.10 35.70
N LEU A 761 -8.36 -23.19 35.57
CA LEU A 761 -7.12 -23.43 34.80
C LEU A 761 -6.32 -24.64 35.31
N ASP A 762 -6.31 -24.89 36.62
CA ASP A 762 -5.59 -26.01 37.23
C ASP A 762 -6.08 -27.38 36.77
N THR A 763 -7.40 -27.53 36.65
CA THR A 763 -8.04 -28.75 36.15
C THR A 763 -8.10 -28.82 34.63
N LEU A 764 -8.08 -27.68 33.94
CA LEU A 764 -8.19 -27.62 32.48
C LEU A 764 -6.91 -28.11 31.77
N VAL A 765 -5.73 -27.76 32.29
CA VAL A 765 -4.43 -28.17 31.69
C VAL A 765 -4.29 -29.69 31.54
N PRO A 766 -4.50 -30.53 32.59
CA PRO A 766 -4.38 -31.98 32.46
C PRO A 766 -5.45 -32.57 31.51
N LEU A 767 -6.68 -32.05 31.53
CA LEU A 767 -7.74 -32.51 30.62
C LEU A 767 -7.41 -32.22 29.15
N LEU A 768 -6.90 -31.02 28.85
CA LEU A 768 -6.50 -30.68 27.48
C LEU A 768 -5.38 -31.62 26.99
N ASN A 769 -4.39 -31.94 27.83
CA ASN A 769 -3.35 -32.92 27.47
C ASN A 769 -3.93 -34.30 27.06
N GLU A 770 -5.01 -34.76 27.72
CA GLU A 770 -5.64 -36.07 27.47
C GLU A 770 -6.61 -36.08 26.28
N THR A 771 -7.05 -34.92 25.80
CA THR A 771 -8.04 -34.79 24.70
C THR A 771 -7.44 -34.80 23.29
N SER A 772 -6.12 -34.79 23.16
CA SER A 772 -5.42 -34.74 21.87
C SER A 772 -5.47 -36.10 21.13
N THR A 773 -6.59 -36.42 20.47
CA THR A 773 -6.65 -37.51 19.48
C THR A 773 -6.45 -36.92 18.08
N ALA A 774 -5.44 -37.40 17.34
CA ALA A 774 -5.11 -36.85 16.02
C ALA A 774 -5.83 -37.62 14.91
N PRO A 775 -6.81 -37.02 14.20
CA PRO A 775 -7.40 -37.62 13.01
C PRO A 775 -6.40 -37.63 11.83
N HIS A 776 -6.76 -38.32 10.74
CA HIS A 776 -5.92 -38.46 9.54
C HIS A 776 -5.41 -37.09 9.02
N PRO A 777 -4.13 -36.96 8.60
CA PRO A 777 -3.53 -35.66 8.23
C PRO A 777 -4.26 -34.93 7.11
N ASP A 778 -4.90 -35.66 6.18
CA ASP A 778 -5.71 -35.05 5.13
C ASP A 778 -6.95 -34.30 5.67
N LEU A 779 -7.64 -34.92 6.64
CA LEU A 779 -8.82 -34.32 7.28
C LEU A 779 -8.44 -33.06 8.05
N LEU A 780 -7.26 -33.06 8.66
CA LEU A 780 -6.69 -31.90 9.35
C LEU A 780 -6.43 -30.73 8.40
N ARG A 781 -5.86 -30.99 7.21
CA ARG A 781 -5.65 -29.95 6.17
C ARG A 781 -6.98 -29.35 5.70
N ARG A 782 -8.02 -30.18 5.53
CA ARG A 782 -9.35 -29.71 5.15
C ARG A 782 -9.98 -28.84 6.25
N CYS A 783 -9.90 -29.26 7.51
CA CYS A 783 -10.35 -28.45 8.65
C CYS A 783 -9.65 -27.10 8.70
N LEU A 784 -8.32 -27.08 8.52
CA LEU A 784 -7.52 -25.86 8.53
C LEU A 784 -7.90 -24.91 7.39
N THR A 785 -8.10 -25.44 6.17
CA THR A 785 -8.51 -24.67 4.98
C THR A 785 -9.84 -23.93 5.19
N ILE A 786 -10.78 -24.58 5.88
CA ILE A 786 -12.12 -24.04 6.17
C ILE A 786 -12.13 -23.23 7.47
N CYS A 787 -11.10 -23.41 8.31
CA CYS A 787 -11.04 -22.92 9.69
C CYS A 787 -12.25 -23.34 10.53
N ALA A 788 -12.76 -24.56 10.31
CA ALA A 788 -13.85 -25.14 11.07
C ALA A 788 -13.79 -26.69 11.07
N PRO A 789 -14.47 -27.35 12.02
CA PRO A 789 -14.62 -28.81 11.99
C PRO A 789 -15.44 -29.28 10.78
N ILE A 790 -14.98 -30.35 10.14
CA ILE A 790 -15.71 -31.05 9.07
C ILE A 790 -16.49 -32.26 9.63
N PRO A 791 -17.55 -32.74 8.94
CA PRO A 791 -18.39 -33.83 9.44
C PRO A 791 -17.62 -35.09 9.89
N ALA A 792 -16.59 -35.47 9.12
CA ALA A 792 -15.76 -36.65 9.40
C ALA A 792 -14.99 -36.60 10.73
N VAL A 793 -14.84 -35.41 11.35
CA VAL A 793 -14.08 -35.23 12.60
C VAL A 793 -15.00 -34.96 13.80
N LEU A 794 -16.32 -34.88 13.59
CA LEU A 794 -17.29 -34.71 14.66
C LEU A 794 -17.24 -35.81 15.74
N PRO A 795 -16.98 -37.10 15.45
CA PRO A 795 -16.85 -38.12 16.49
C PRO A 795 -15.72 -37.83 17.49
N ASN A 796 -14.55 -37.42 16.99
CA ASN A 796 -13.41 -37.03 17.83
C ASN A 796 -13.73 -35.78 18.65
N LEU A 797 -14.38 -34.79 18.03
CA LEU A 797 -14.80 -33.57 18.72
C LEU A 797 -15.80 -33.87 19.85
N LYS A 798 -16.79 -34.73 19.62
CA LYS A 798 -17.77 -35.16 20.63
C LYS A 798 -17.08 -35.77 21.84
N GLN A 799 -16.14 -36.69 21.62
CA GLN A 799 -15.38 -37.33 22.70
C GLN A 799 -14.56 -36.31 23.51
N ALA A 800 -13.90 -35.36 22.85
CA ALA A 800 -13.10 -34.32 23.51
C ALA A 800 -13.97 -33.35 24.33
N VAL A 801 -15.08 -32.89 23.75
CA VAL A 801 -16.02 -31.96 24.39
C VAL A 801 -16.72 -32.62 25.59
N GLU A 802 -17.15 -33.87 25.45
CA GLU A 802 -17.80 -34.63 26.53
C GLU A 802 -16.88 -34.73 27.76
N LYS A 803 -15.60 -35.06 27.57
CA LYS A 803 -14.61 -35.09 28.66
C LYS A 803 -14.46 -33.75 29.39
N ILE A 804 -14.53 -32.63 28.68
CA ILE A 804 -14.39 -31.30 29.28
C ILE A 804 -15.67 -30.89 30.01
N VAL A 805 -16.83 -31.06 29.38
CA VAL A 805 -18.13 -30.60 29.90
C VAL A 805 -18.61 -31.44 31.10
N THR A 806 -18.20 -32.71 31.18
CA THR A 806 -18.48 -33.61 32.33
C THR A 806 -17.48 -33.44 33.49
N SER A 807 -16.37 -32.73 33.26
CA SER A 807 -15.37 -32.48 34.29
C SER A 807 -15.74 -31.32 35.23
N LYS A 808 -14.99 -31.18 36.33
CA LYS A 808 -15.08 -30.01 37.24
C LYS A 808 -14.33 -28.77 36.72
N ALA A 809 -13.88 -28.74 35.47
CA ALA A 809 -13.09 -27.63 34.94
C ALA A 809 -13.92 -26.38 34.58
N ILE A 810 -15.25 -26.52 34.44
CA ILE A 810 -16.16 -25.44 34.05
C ILE A 810 -17.26 -25.26 35.12
N ASP A 811 -17.37 -24.05 35.66
CA ASP A 811 -18.50 -23.60 36.48
C ASP A 811 -19.58 -23.00 35.56
N ARG A 812 -20.57 -23.81 35.17
CA ARG A 812 -21.62 -23.42 34.21
C ARG A 812 -22.36 -22.13 34.61
N PRO A 813 -22.84 -21.96 35.87
CA PRO A 813 -23.44 -20.71 36.32
C PRO A 813 -22.57 -19.48 36.09
N LYS A 814 -21.29 -19.51 36.52
CA LYS A 814 -20.38 -18.35 36.38
C LYS A 814 -19.98 -18.09 34.93
N LEU A 815 -19.88 -19.12 34.11
CA LEU A 815 -19.56 -18.99 32.70
C LEU A 815 -20.64 -18.19 31.94
N PHE A 816 -21.92 -18.45 32.21
CA PHE A 816 -23.05 -17.81 31.51
C PHE A 816 -23.63 -16.58 32.20
N ILE A 817 -23.44 -16.43 33.52
CA ILE A 817 -23.98 -15.31 34.31
C ILE A 817 -22.81 -14.57 34.95
N LYS A 818 -22.48 -13.37 34.44
CA LYS A 818 -21.42 -12.56 35.04
C LYS A 818 -21.95 -11.83 36.27
N ALA A 819 -21.08 -11.61 37.27
CA ALA A 819 -21.45 -10.86 38.47
C ALA A 819 -21.98 -9.44 38.15
N SER A 820 -21.48 -8.81 37.07
CA SER A 820 -21.99 -7.55 36.56
C SER A 820 -23.45 -7.60 36.11
N ASP A 821 -23.91 -8.72 35.57
CA ASP A 821 -25.28 -8.88 35.05
C ASP A 821 -26.31 -9.01 36.18
N LEU A 822 -25.86 -9.42 37.38
CA LEU A 822 -26.68 -9.53 38.58
C LEU A 822 -26.86 -8.19 39.31
N VAL A 823 -25.87 -7.30 39.25
CA VAL A 823 -25.89 -5.99 39.95
C VAL A 823 -26.87 -5.01 39.29
N ASP A 824 -27.02 -5.03 37.96
CA ASP A 824 -28.00 -4.20 37.26
C ASP A 824 -29.45 -4.62 37.57
N GLY A 825 -29.69 -5.91 37.87
CA GLY A 825 -31.03 -6.43 38.19
C GLY A 825 -31.58 -6.03 39.56
N VAL A 826 -30.71 -5.81 40.56
CA VAL A 826 -31.14 -5.44 41.92
C VAL A 826 -31.55 -3.97 42.03
N SER A 827 -31.07 -3.12 41.12
CA SER A 827 -31.41 -1.68 41.08
C SER A 827 -32.85 -1.37 40.66
N GLN A 828 -33.63 -2.37 40.20
CA GLN A 828 -35.02 -2.19 39.74
C GLN A 828 -36.10 -2.69 40.72
N ILE A 829 -35.75 -3.17 41.92
CA ILE A 829 -36.71 -3.83 42.85
C ILE A 829 -37.21 -2.91 43.99
N THR A 830 -36.89 -1.62 44.03
CA THR A 830 -37.47 -0.70 45.03
C THR A 830 -38.58 0.17 44.46
N LEU A 831 -39.82 -0.30 44.65
CA LEU A 831 -41.06 0.47 44.52
C LEU A 831 -41.29 1.29 45.79
N THR A 832 -41.09 2.60 45.73
CA THR A 832 -42.06 3.60 46.21
C THR A 832 -41.65 5.00 45.71
N ASP A 833 -42.70 5.72 45.33
CA ASP A 833 -42.77 6.95 44.55
C ASP A 833 -42.20 8.16 45.30
N GLN A 834 -41.47 9.05 44.60
CA GLN A 834 -41.65 10.52 44.61
C GLN A 834 -40.46 11.29 43.97
N SER A 835 -40.76 11.94 42.85
CA SER A 835 -40.28 13.23 42.32
C SER A 835 -38.84 13.74 42.54
N ALA A 836 -38.25 14.13 41.39
CA ALA A 836 -37.42 15.33 41.14
C ALA A 836 -35.87 15.23 41.14
N GLN A 837 -35.34 15.54 39.94
CA GLN A 837 -33.99 16.02 39.56
C GLN A 837 -32.76 15.09 39.69
N PRO A 838 -31.90 15.00 38.64
CA PRO A 838 -30.64 14.25 38.72
C PRO A 838 -29.45 15.15 39.11
N PRO A 839 -28.64 14.78 40.11
CA PRO A 839 -27.28 15.27 40.24
C PRO A 839 -26.24 14.29 39.67
N ARG A 840 -25.31 14.93 38.97
CA ARG A 840 -23.98 14.55 38.47
C ARG A 840 -23.21 13.44 39.21
N GLY A 841 -22.68 12.52 38.41
CA GLY A 841 -21.24 12.19 38.38
C GLY A 841 -20.80 10.86 39.00
N CYS A 842 -20.37 9.91 38.16
CA CYS A 842 -19.08 9.19 38.23
C CYS A 842 -19.11 8.01 37.24
N THR A 843 -18.58 8.18 36.02
CA THR A 843 -18.40 7.06 35.07
C THR A 843 -16.91 6.85 34.80
N LYS A 844 -16.44 5.67 35.21
CA LYS A 844 -15.15 5.08 34.86
C LYS A 844 -15.09 4.92 33.33
N GLN A 845 -14.07 5.50 32.71
CA GLN A 845 -13.77 5.35 31.29
C GLN A 845 -12.90 4.11 31.09
N THR A 846 -13.47 3.06 30.52
CA THR A 846 -12.70 2.01 29.82
C THR A 846 -12.76 2.35 28.34
N THR A 847 -11.68 2.92 27.82
CA THR A 847 -11.52 3.29 26.41
C THR A 847 -11.21 2.05 25.57
N ALA A 848 -12.23 1.47 24.94
CA ALA A 848 -12.09 0.58 23.79
C ALA A 848 -12.46 1.35 22.52
N ASN A 849 -11.45 1.67 21.71
CA ASN A 849 -11.59 2.27 20.39
C ASN A 849 -12.25 1.28 19.42
N LYS A 850 -13.48 1.59 18.98
CA LYS A 850 -14.03 1.10 17.72
C LYS A 850 -14.45 2.29 16.87
N ALA A 851 -13.64 2.58 15.86
CA ALA A 851 -14.04 3.39 14.72
C ALA A 851 -15.01 2.59 13.86
N GLN A 852 -16.21 3.10 13.63
CA GLN A 852 -17.10 2.60 12.60
C GLN A 852 -17.42 3.68 11.57
N ILE A 853 -17.07 3.31 10.36
CA ILE A 853 -17.36 3.87 9.05
C ILE A 853 -18.85 4.20 8.92
N THR A 854 -19.12 5.42 8.47
CA THR A 854 -20.45 5.89 8.07
C THR A 854 -20.69 5.52 6.61
N VAL A 855 -21.68 4.69 6.32
CA VAL A 855 -22.31 4.58 4.99
C VAL A 855 -23.79 4.89 5.15
N ASP A 856 -24.21 6.01 4.56
CA ASP A 856 -25.59 6.45 4.43
C ASP A 856 -26.31 5.60 3.35
N PRO A 857 -27.48 4.97 3.62
CA PRO A 857 -28.33 4.41 2.56
C PRO A 857 -29.23 5.49 1.95
N LEU A 858 -29.35 5.46 0.63
CA LEU A 858 -30.34 6.18 -0.17
C LEU A 858 -31.69 5.47 -0.14
N LYS A 859 -32.75 6.27 -0.04
CA LYS A 859 -34.17 5.90 -0.21
C LYS A 859 -34.44 5.43 -1.65
N ILE A 860 -35.28 4.41 -1.80
CA ILE A 860 -36.06 4.15 -3.02
C ILE A 860 -37.56 4.24 -2.64
N PRO A 861 -38.43 4.83 -3.47
CA PRO A 861 -39.80 5.16 -3.13
C PRO A 861 -40.79 4.02 -3.42
N ASN A 862 -41.95 4.09 -2.74
CA ASN A 862 -43.12 3.24 -2.91
C ASN A 862 -43.80 3.44 -4.27
N GLY A 863 -44.32 2.36 -4.86
CA GLY A 863 -45.30 2.35 -5.97
C GLY A 863 -45.66 0.91 -6.40
N PRO A 864 -46.90 0.63 -6.87
CA PRO A 864 -47.66 -0.55 -6.44
C PRO A 864 -47.87 -1.65 -7.50
N ARG A 865 -48.29 -2.84 -7.01
CA ARG A 865 -49.23 -3.82 -7.60
C ARG A 865 -48.92 -4.46 -8.98
N ASN A 866 -48.75 -5.80 -9.01
CA ASN A 866 -49.75 -6.80 -9.47
C ASN A 866 -49.12 -8.13 -9.97
N TYR A 867 -49.67 -9.26 -9.45
CA TYR A 867 -49.93 -10.59 -10.08
C TYR A 867 -48.77 -11.32 -10.83
N ARG A 868 -48.47 -12.63 -10.69
CA ARG A 868 -49.06 -13.85 -10.10
C ARG A 868 -47.91 -14.81 -9.69
N PRO A 869 -48.10 -15.72 -8.73
CA PRO A 869 -47.21 -16.85 -8.46
C PRO A 869 -47.80 -18.15 -9.03
N GLU A 870 -47.04 -18.90 -9.82
CA GLU A 870 -47.34 -20.33 -10.05
C GLU A 870 -46.04 -21.15 -10.01
N CYS A 871 -46.10 -22.17 -9.14
CA CYS A 871 -45.35 -23.43 -9.14
C CYS A 871 -43.88 -23.41 -8.66
N LEU A 872 -43.67 -23.80 -7.38
CA LEU A 872 -43.12 -25.12 -7.00
C LEU A 872 -42.74 -25.18 -5.50
N GLY A 873 -43.21 -26.24 -4.81
CA GLY A 873 -42.54 -26.79 -3.64
C GLY A 873 -43.12 -26.44 -2.27
N VAL A 874 -44.24 -27.08 -1.91
CA VAL A 874 -44.73 -27.18 -0.53
C VAL A 874 -43.71 -27.97 0.29
N TYR A 875 -43.00 -27.31 1.22
CA TYR A 875 -42.47 -27.96 2.42
C TYR A 875 -43.34 -27.57 3.60
N ILE A 876 -43.91 -28.60 4.21
CA ILE A 876 -44.80 -28.59 5.36
C ILE A 876 -44.02 -28.01 6.56
N PHE A 877 -44.47 -26.88 7.10
CA PHE A 877 -44.03 -26.41 8.41
C PHE A 877 -44.56 -27.40 9.47
N PRO A 878 -43.71 -27.97 10.36
CA PRO A 878 -44.20 -28.68 11.53
C PRO A 878 -44.83 -27.68 12.52
N PRO A 879 -45.82 -28.12 13.31
CA PRO A 879 -46.66 -27.25 14.13
C PRO A 879 -45.91 -26.66 15.33
N ASP A 880 -46.47 -25.56 15.83
CA ASP A 880 -46.01 -24.71 16.92
C ASP A 880 -45.31 -25.44 18.08
N ILE A 881 -43.99 -25.24 18.20
CA ILE A 881 -43.27 -25.45 19.45
C ILE A 881 -43.62 -24.24 20.32
N GLU A 882 -44.37 -24.46 21.41
CA GLU A 882 -44.70 -23.41 22.37
C GLU A 882 -43.40 -22.83 22.95
N VAL A 883 -43.06 -21.62 22.48
CA VAL A 883 -41.85 -20.91 22.90
C VAL A 883 -42.05 -20.44 24.35
N PRO A 884 -41.10 -20.69 25.26
CA PRO A 884 -41.20 -20.24 26.64
C PRO A 884 -41.53 -18.75 26.74
N GLU A 885 -42.49 -18.39 27.60
CA GLU A 885 -42.99 -17.02 27.74
C GLU A 885 -41.85 -16.01 28.04
N THR A 886 -40.81 -16.47 28.75
CA THR A 886 -39.59 -15.69 29.05
C THR A 886 -38.79 -15.33 27.80
N LEU A 887 -38.68 -16.24 26.82
CA LEU A 887 -38.04 -16.00 25.54
C LEU A 887 -38.86 -15.04 24.67
N LEU A 888 -40.19 -15.13 24.71
CA LEU A 888 -41.07 -14.19 24.01
C LEU A 888 -40.97 -12.77 24.62
N LYS A 889 -40.88 -12.66 25.95
CA LYS A 889 -40.64 -11.37 26.64
C LYS A 889 -39.26 -10.80 26.29
N LYS A 890 -38.20 -11.62 26.26
CA LYS A 890 -36.84 -11.19 25.87
C LYS A 890 -36.77 -10.77 24.40
N ARG A 891 -37.46 -11.48 23.49
CA ARG A 891 -37.57 -11.10 22.07
C ARG A 891 -38.26 -9.76 21.91
N LYS A 892 -39.40 -9.54 22.59
CA LYS A 892 -40.09 -8.25 22.61
C LYS A 892 -39.23 -7.11 23.17
N GLN A 893 -38.47 -7.35 24.24
CA GLN A 893 -37.53 -6.36 24.79
C GLN A 893 -36.38 -6.05 23.83
N ASN A 894 -35.80 -7.06 23.19
CA ASN A 894 -34.72 -6.88 22.22
C ASN A 894 -35.20 -6.17 20.95
N GLU A 895 -36.41 -6.48 20.48
CA GLU A 895 -37.04 -5.78 19.37
C GLU A 895 -37.31 -4.33 19.71
N LYS A 896 -37.88 -4.05 20.88
CA LYS A 896 -38.08 -2.69 21.38
C LYS A 896 -36.77 -1.93 21.53
N ALA A 897 -35.73 -2.53 22.11
CA ALA A 897 -34.40 -1.92 22.23
C ALA A 897 -33.74 -1.70 20.87
N ARG A 898 -33.96 -2.59 19.89
CA ARG A 898 -33.48 -2.42 18.51
C ARG A 898 -34.22 -1.27 17.82
N GLU A 899 -35.53 -1.20 17.96
CA GLU A 899 -36.35 -0.10 17.43
C GLU A 899 -35.95 1.25 18.03
N GLU A 900 -35.76 1.30 19.36
CA GLU A 900 -35.28 2.49 20.05
C GLU A 900 -33.88 2.89 19.60
N ARG A 901 -32.94 1.94 19.43
CA ARG A 901 -31.59 2.22 18.89
C ARG A 901 -31.64 2.72 17.44
N VAL A 902 -32.47 2.14 16.59
CA VAL A 902 -32.63 2.56 15.19
C VAL A 902 -33.29 3.93 15.12
N ALA A 903 -34.32 4.19 15.93
CA ALA A 903 -34.97 5.49 16.03
C ALA A 903 -33.99 6.56 16.55
N ALA A 904 -33.21 6.25 17.59
CA ALA A 904 -32.18 7.14 18.14
C ALA A 904 -31.07 7.42 17.11
N ALA A 905 -30.61 6.42 16.37
CA ALA A 905 -29.63 6.61 15.30
C ALA A 905 -30.18 7.48 14.16
N ALA A 906 -31.44 7.28 13.76
CA ALA A 906 -32.10 8.09 12.75
C ALA A 906 -32.29 9.54 13.22
N ALA A 907 -32.67 9.75 14.48
CA ALA A 907 -32.79 11.07 15.09
C ALA A 907 -31.41 11.78 15.18
N ALA A 908 -30.37 11.06 15.62
CA ALA A 908 -29.00 11.57 15.68
C ALA A 908 -28.47 11.96 14.30
N ARG A 909 -28.76 11.17 13.25
CA ARG A 909 -28.39 11.49 11.86
C ARG A 909 -29.11 12.74 11.35
N LYS A 910 -30.41 12.91 11.67
CA LYS A 910 -31.16 14.13 11.32
C LYS A 910 -30.59 15.36 12.04
N ALA A 911 -30.32 15.25 13.34
CA ALA A 911 -29.71 16.32 14.14
C ALA A 911 -28.32 16.69 13.62
N GLY A 912 -27.47 15.70 13.30
CA GLY A 912 -26.14 15.93 12.72
C GLY A 912 -26.18 16.66 11.39
N LYS A 913 -27.13 16.34 10.50
CA LYS A 913 -27.33 17.04 9.22
C LYS A 913 -27.77 18.49 9.43
N ALA A 914 -28.68 18.75 10.38
CA ALA A 914 -29.10 20.11 10.72
C ALA A 914 -27.93 20.93 11.29
N LYS A 915 -27.18 20.37 12.24
CA LYS A 915 -26.00 21.01 12.84
C LYS A 915 -24.94 21.37 11.79
N ARG A 916 -24.63 20.45 10.86
CA ARG A 916 -23.64 20.72 9.79
C ARG A 916 -24.04 21.92 8.91
N LYS A 917 -25.33 22.09 8.63
CA LYS A 917 -25.83 23.27 7.87
C LYS A 917 -25.63 24.57 8.66
N VAL A 918 -25.88 24.56 9.96
CA VAL A 918 -25.67 25.73 10.84
C VAL A 918 -24.19 26.10 10.89
N ILE A 919 -23.31 25.12 11.12
CA ILE A 919 -21.85 25.34 11.16
C ILE A 919 -21.34 25.93 9.85
N PHE A 920 -21.81 25.41 8.71
CA PHE A 920 -21.42 25.91 7.40
C PHE A 920 -21.82 27.38 7.19
N LYS A 921 -23.07 27.74 7.52
CA LYS A 921 -23.55 29.13 7.45
C LYS A 921 -22.79 30.08 8.38
N ARG A 922 -22.45 29.62 9.59
CA ARG A 922 -21.63 30.40 10.55
C ARG A 922 -20.22 30.66 10.01
N ALA A 923 -19.57 29.64 9.45
CA ALA A 923 -18.24 29.80 8.85
C ALA A 923 -18.26 30.82 7.69
N GLU A 924 -19.29 30.78 6.84
CA GLU A 924 -19.48 31.77 5.77
C GLU A 924 -19.66 33.18 6.33
N GLN A 925 -20.46 33.35 7.39
CA GLN A 925 -20.65 34.63 8.08
C GLN A 925 -19.33 35.17 8.65
N HIS A 926 -18.54 34.33 9.32
CA HIS A 926 -17.23 34.73 9.88
C HIS A 926 -16.27 35.21 8.79
N VAL A 927 -16.20 34.51 7.66
CA VAL A 927 -15.37 34.92 6.51
C VAL A 927 -15.84 36.26 5.95
N LYS A 928 -17.15 36.44 5.77
CA LYS A 928 -17.73 37.71 5.31
C LYS A 928 -17.40 38.85 6.27
N GLU A 929 -17.48 38.60 7.58
CA GLU A 929 -17.14 39.57 8.61
C GLU A 929 -15.66 39.98 8.52
N TYR A 930 -14.73 39.03 8.42
CA TYR A 930 -13.30 39.34 8.30
C TYR A 930 -13.00 40.19 7.07
N LEU A 931 -13.54 39.82 5.91
CA LEU A 931 -13.35 40.58 4.67
C LEU A 931 -13.96 41.98 4.76
N SER A 932 -15.12 42.12 5.41
CA SER A 932 -15.75 43.43 5.60
C SER A 932 -14.90 44.35 6.48
N LYS A 933 -14.34 43.82 7.58
CA LYS A 933 -13.46 44.58 8.48
C LYS A 933 -12.16 45.00 7.81
N GLU A 934 -11.55 44.11 7.03
CA GLU A 934 -10.33 44.43 6.28
C GLU A 934 -10.57 45.53 5.22
N LYS A 935 -11.67 45.42 4.46
CA LYS A 935 -12.06 46.46 3.49
C LYS A 935 -12.37 47.79 4.17
N GLU A 936 -13.05 47.77 5.31
CA GLU A 936 -13.39 48.97 6.05
C GLU A 936 -12.14 49.66 6.62
N GLU A 937 -11.18 48.91 7.16
CA GLU A 937 -9.91 49.46 7.62
C GLU A 937 -9.14 50.14 6.48
N VAL A 938 -9.10 49.52 5.29
CA VAL A 938 -8.49 50.11 4.09
C VAL A 938 -9.25 51.36 3.63
N ARG A 939 -10.59 51.34 3.68
CA ARG A 939 -11.44 52.49 3.33
C ARG A 939 -11.16 53.67 4.27
N LEU A 940 -11.11 53.44 5.58
CA LEU A 940 -10.82 54.46 6.58
C LEU A 940 -9.40 55.04 6.43
N LYS A 941 -8.40 54.20 6.16
CA LYS A 941 -7.03 54.66 5.84
C LYS A 941 -7.00 55.56 4.60
N ARG A 942 -7.75 55.20 3.55
CA ARG A 942 -7.85 56.01 2.32
C ARG A 942 -8.62 57.30 2.53
N ALA A 943 -9.71 57.27 3.28
CA ALA A 943 -10.51 58.45 3.61
C ALA A 943 -9.70 59.47 4.43
N ALA A 944 -8.98 59.01 5.46
CA ALA A 944 -8.09 59.87 6.25
C ALA A 944 -6.98 60.46 5.37
N ARG A 945 -6.34 59.64 4.52
CA ARG A 945 -5.32 60.15 3.57
C ARG A 945 -5.89 61.17 2.57
N ALA A 946 -7.15 61.04 2.18
CA ALA A 946 -7.82 61.97 1.28
C ALA A 946 -8.21 63.29 1.98
N SER A 947 -8.62 63.25 3.26
CA SER A 947 -8.91 64.44 4.06
C SER A 947 -7.65 65.13 4.60
N GLY A 948 -6.49 64.47 4.54
CA GLY A 948 -5.24 64.94 5.15
C GLY A 948 -5.11 64.58 6.64
N ASP A 949 -6.03 63.78 7.18
CA ASP A 949 -6.00 63.29 8.56
C ASP A 949 -5.23 61.96 8.70
N PHE A 950 -4.88 61.59 9.93
CA PHE A 950 -4.20 60.33 10.24
C PHE A 950 -5.16 59.29 10.81
N TYR A 951 -5.23 58.13 10.16
CA TYR A 951 -5.93 56.97 10.72
C TYR A 951 -5.02 56.21 11.70
N VAL A 952 -5.34 56.26 12.99
CA VAL A 952 -4.66 55.49 14.03
C VAL A 952 -5.35 54.11 14.16
N PRO A 953 -4.67 53.00 13.85
CA PRO A 953 -5.25 51.68 13.97
C PRO A 953 -5.55 51.33 15.44
N ALA A 954 -6.59 50.54 15.66
CA ALA A 954 -6.93 50.06 17.00
C ALA A 954 -5.79 49.20 17.56
N GLN A 955 -5.50 49.34 18.86
CA GLN A 955 -4.54 48.48 19.55
C GLN A 955 -4.97 47.01 19.49
N ALA A 956 -4.00 46.10 19.36
CA ALA A 956 -4.30 44.68 19.30
C ALA A 956 -4.94 44.16 20.59
N LYS A 957 -5.98 43.34 20.41
CA LYS A 957 -6.75 42.74 21.50
C LYS A 957 -6.15 41.41 21.98
N VAL A 958 -5.30 40.77 21.18
CA VAL A 958 -4.73 39.45 21.45
C VAL A 958 -3.26 39.42 21.10
N TYR A 959 -2.46 38.86 22.00
CA TYR A 959 -1.07 38.51 21.71
C TYR A 959 -0.89 37.00 21.70
N PHE A 960 -0.03 36.53 20.81
CA PHE A 960 0.54 35.20 20.89
C PHE A 960 1.89 35.27 21.58
N VAL A 961 2.07 34.52 22.66
CA VAL A 961 3.25 34.58 23.52
C VAL A 961 3.95 33.24 23.47
N VAL A 962 5.25 33.25 23.15
CA VAL A 962 6.11 32.08 23.06
C VAL A 962 7.23 32.17 24.09
N ARG A 963 7.47 31.09 24.83
CA ARG A 963 8.61 31.00 25.75
C ARG A 963 9.89 30.62 25.00
N ILE A 964 10.93 31.43 25.13
CA ILE A 964 12.20 31.24 24.41
C ILE A 964 13.36 30.78 25.29
N ARG A 965 13.30 31.03 26.61
CA ARG A 965 14.34 30.64 27.58
C ARG A 965 13.95 29.36 28.34
N GLY A 966 14.96 28.55 28.70
CA GLY A 966 14.83 27.28 29.42
C GLY A 966 14.30 27.44 30.87
N ILE A 967 14.31 26.37 31.66
CA ILE A 967 13.73 26.34 33.03
C ILE A 967 14.73 26.78 34.10
N ASN A 968 16.02 26.65 33.83
CA ASN A 968 17.08 26.91 34.79
C ASN A 968 17.32 28.42 34.95
N GLU A 969 17.78 28.83 36.15
CA GLU A 969 18.21 30.21 36.44
C GLU A 969 17.13 31.29 36.20
N ILE A 970 15.89 31.01 36.61
CA ILE A 970 14.79 31.98 36.57
C ILE A 970 14.47 32.48 37.97
N ALA A 971 14.45 33.80 38.14
CA ALA A 971 13.99 34.44 39.38
C ALA A 971 12.55 34.00 39.75
N PRO A 972 12.21 33.91 41.05
CA PRO A 972 10.93 33.34 41.49
C PRO A 972 9.71 34.11 40.97
N LYS A 973 9.79 35.45 40.85
CA LYS A 973 8.70 36.30 40.36
C LYS A 973 8.40 36.06 38.87
N PRO A 974 9.37 36.15 37.93
CA PRO A 974 9.17 35.71 36.54
C PRO A 974 8.71 34.25 36.41
N ARG A 975 9.25 33.33 37.21
CA ARG A 975 8.85 31.90 37.21
C ARG A 975 7.37 31.73 37.54
N LYS A 976 6.86 32.44 38.55
CA LYS A 976 5.44 32.39 38.92
C LYS A 976 4.54 32.97 37.83
N ILE A 977 4.96 34.05 37.17
CA ILE A 977 4.21 34.65 36.05
C ILE A 977 4.13 33.67 34.87
N LEU A 978 5.24 33.01 34.49
CA LEU A 978 5.24 32.00 33.44
C LEU A 978 4.32 30.81 33.76
N GLN A 979 4.23 30.40 35.04
CA GLN A 979 3.28 29.38 35.48
C GLN A 979 1.82 29.83 35.33
N LEU A 980 1.49 31.07 35.71
CA LEU A 980 0.14 31.64 35.55
C LEU A 980 -0.26 31.70 34.07
N LEU A 981 0.69 32.05 33.20
CA LEU A 981 0.48 32.06 31.75
C LEU A 981 0.39 30.64 31.16
N ARG A 982 0.81 29.59 31.88
CA ARG A 982 0.92 28.18 31.41
C ARG A 982 2.10 27.93 30.46
N LEU A 983 3.11 28.78 30.49
CA LEU A 983 4.36 28.66 29.71
C LEU A 983 5.42 27.89 30.50
N LEU A 984 5.18 26.60 30.75
CA LEU A 984 6.05 25.77 31.60
C LEU A 984 7.29 25.22 30.88
N GLN A 985 7.23 25.02 29.57
CA GLN A 985 8.31 24.45 28.75
C GLN A 985 8.79 25.47 27.71
N ILE A 986 10.02 25.32 27.23
CA ILE A 986 10.56 26.10 26.11
C ILE A 986 9.75 25.82 24.83
N ASN A 987 9.61 26.83 23.97
CA ASN A 987 8.81 26.81 22.74
C ASN A 987 7.32 26.50 22.97
N ASN A 988 6.82 26.66 24.20
CA ASN A 988 5.38 26.69 24.40
C ASN A 988 4.81 28.03 23.94
N GLY A 989 3.67 27.98 23.26
CA GLY A 989 2.91 29.13 22.77
C GLY A 989 1.49 29.18 23.35
N ILE A 990 0.97 30.39 23.62
CA ILE A 990 -0.39 30.61 24.11
C ILE A 990 -1.00 31.90 23.54
N PHE A 991 -2.33 31.95 23.44
CA PHE A 991 -3.07 33.19 23.18
C PHE A 991 -3.45 33.88 24.49
N ILE A 992 -3.11 35.16 24.62
CA ILE A 992 -3.43 36.01 25.77
C ILE A 992 -4.22 37.24 25.31
N LYS A 993 -5.29 37.55 26.04
CA LYS A 993 -6.06 38.79 25.85
C LYS A 993 -5.28 39.97 26.42
N VAL A 994 -5.17 41.04 25.64
CA VAL A 994 -4.45 42.25 26.01
C VAL A 994 -5.31 43.08 26.96
N THR A 995 -4.82 43.25 28.18
CA THR A 995 -5.38 44.08 29.24
C THR A 995 -4.23 44.79 29.94
N LYS A 996 -4.49 45.88 30.66
CA LYS A 996 -3.43 46.59 31.41
C LYS A 996 -2.66 45.65 32.35
N ALA A 997 -3.36 44.72 33.00
CA ALA A 997 -2.77 43.72 33.89
C ALA A 997 -1.89 42.70 33.15
N THR A 998 -2.38 42.13 32.05
CA THR A 998 -1.59 41.16 31.25
C THR A 998 -0.38 41.83 30.60
N GLN A 999 -0.49 43.08 30.16
CA GLN A 999 0.64 43.84 29.62
C GLN A 999 1.72 44.10 30.69
N GLN A 1000 1.34 44.45 31.92
CA GLN A 1000 2.28 44.58 33.04
C GLN A 1000 2.96 43.24 33.38
N MET A 1001 2.22 42.13 33.36
CA MET A 1001 2.80 40.80 33.54
C MET A 1001 3.81 40.46 32.44
N LEU A 1002 3.51 40.76 31.17
CA LEU A 1002 4.41 40.49 30.03
C LEU A 1002 5.70 41.31 30.14
N ARG A 1003 5.63 42.59 30.54
CA ARG A 1003 6.83 43.42 30.78
C ARG A 1003 7.78 42.81 31.82
N LEU A 1004 7.24 42.19 32.87
CA LEU A 1004 8.06 41.56 33.92
C LEU A 1004 8.76 40.27 33.47
N VAL A 1005 8.19 39.54 32.49
CA VAL A 1005 8.78 38.29 31.95
C VAL A 1005 9.42 38.46 30.59
N GLU A 1006 9.52 39.70 30.10
CA GLU A 1006 9.96 40.05 28.76
C GLU A 1006 11.28 39.38 28.33
N PRO A 1007 12.32 39.25 29.18
CA PRO A 1007 13.56 38.56 28.81
C PRO A 1007 13.42 37.05 28.55
N TYR A 1008 12.32 36.42 28.97
CA TYR A 1008 12.08 34.98 28.86
C TYR A 1008 11.12 34.59 27.73
N ILE A 1009 10.41 35.57 27.17
CA ILE A 1009 9.35 35.36 26.19
C ILE A 1009 9.58 36.22 24.95
N THR A 1010 8.94 35.83 23.87
CA THR A 1010 8.69 36.71 22.73
C THR A 1010 7.21 36.71 22.44
N TYR A 1011 6.66 37.87 22.10
CA TYR A 1011 5.24 38.02 21.86
C TYR A 1011 4.94 39.02 20.76
N GLY A 1012 3.73 38.97 20.22
CA GLY A 1012 3.26 39.92 19.23
C GLY A 1012 1.85 39.62 18.76
N GLU A 1013 1.44 40.31 17.71
CA GLU A 1013 0.08 40.31 17.16
C GLU A 1013 -0.08 39.19 16.12
N PRO A 1014 -0.88 38.14 16.42
CA PRO A 1014 -1.09 37.05 15.47
C PRO A 1014 -2.07 37.47 14.38
N ASN A 1015 -1.78 37.10 13.13
CA ASN A 1015 -2.71 37.25 12.02
C ASN A 1015 -3.73 36.08 12.00
N LEU A 1016 -4.86 36.27 11.31
CA LEU A 1016 -5.92 35.26 11.21
C LEU A 1016 -5.39 33.91 10.67
N LYS A 1017 -4.46 33.95 9.71
CA LYS A 1017 -3.85 32.74 9.13
C LYS A 1017 -3.03 31.96 10.17
N SER A 1018 -2.25 32.63 11.00
CA SER A 1018 -1.40 32.05 12.04
C SER A 1018 -2.24 31.49 13.19
N VAL A 1019 -3.33 32.19 13.59
CA VAL A 1019 -4.30 31.64 14.54
C VAL A 1019 -4.93 30.36 14.00
N ARG A 1020 -5.41 30.38 12.75
CA ARG A 1020 -6.00 29.22 12.08
C ARG A 1020 -4.99 28.07 12.01
N GLU A 1021 -3.80 28.29 11.47
CA GLU A 1021 -2.78 27.24 11.33
C GLU A 1021 -2.36 26.64 12.68
N LEU A 1022 -2.22 27.44 13.74
CA LEU A 1022 -1.90 26.93 15.07
C LEU A 1022 -3.01 26.02 15.62
N ILE A 1023 -4.27 26.45 15.53
CA ILE A 1023 -5.41 25.67 16.03
C ILE A 1023 -5.60 24.40 15.19
N TYR A 1024 -5.49 24.47 13.86
CA TYR A 1024 -5.67 23.30 12.99
C TYR A 1024 -4.51 22.30 13.06
N LYS A 1025 -3.25 22.75 13.09
CA LYS A 1025 -2.08 21.84 13.07
C LYS A 1025 -1.65 21.38 14.45
N ARG A 1026 -1.71 22.26 15.44
CA ARG A 1026 -1.15 22.03 16.79
C ARG A 1026 -2.17 22.23 17.92
N GLY A 1027 -3.46 22.35 17.60
CA GLY A 1027 -4.53 22.51 18.57
C GLY A 1027 -4.83 21.23 19.32
N TYR A 1028 -4.73 21.30 20.64
CA TYR A 1028 -5.20 20.26 21.56
C TYR A 1028 -6.18 20.88 22.55
N GLY A 1029 -7.26 20.17 22.83
CA GLY A 1029 -8.22 20.52 23.88
C GLY A 1029 -7.82 19.94 25.23
N LYS A 1030 -8.08 20.70 26.30
CA LYS A 1030 -7.99 20.27 27.69
C LYS A 1030 -9.36 19.79 28.14
N VAL A 1031 -9.61 18.50 28.03
CA VAL A 1031 -10.85 17.83 28.46
C VAL A 1031 -10.50 16.87 29.59
N ASP A 1032 -11.22 16.95 30.71
CA ASP A 1032 -10.96 16.12 31.91
C ASP A 1032 -9.49 16.13 32.37
N LYS A 1033 -8.83 17.28 32.24
CA LYS A 1033 -7.39 17.51 32.51
C LYS A 1033 -6.43 16.72 31.59
N GLN A 1034 -6.93 16.00 30.60
CA GLN A 1034 -6.16 15.31 29.58
C GLN A 1034 -5.93 16.21 28.35
N ARG A 1035 -4.86 15.92 27.60
CA ARG A 1035 -4.50 16.63 26.36
C ARG A 1035 -5.02 15.83 25.16
N ILE A 1036 -6.17 16.21 24.61
CA ILE A 1036 -6.85 15.49 23.51
C ILE A 1036 -6.68 16.25 22.19
N PRO A 1037 -6.29 15.58 21.07
CA PRO A 1037 -6.19 16.23 19.77
C PRO A 1037 -7.56 16.66 19.23
N LEU A 1038 -7.63 17.84 18.60
CA LEU A 1038 -8.87 18.38 18.01
C LEU A 1038 -9.18 17.73 16.64
N ALA A 1039 -9.52 16.45 16.64
CA ALA A 1039 -9.85 15.70 15.40
C ALA A 1039 -11.30 15.91 14.93
N ASN A 1040 -12.24 16.09 15.87
CA ASN A 1040 -13.68 16.19 15.60
C ASN A 1040 -14.29 17.41 16.34
N ASN A 1041 -15.26 18.08 15.72
CA ASN A 1041 -15.99 19.20 16.33
C ASN A 1041 -16.79 18.81 17.58
N SER A 1042 -17.10 17.51 17.77
CA SER A 1042 -17.82 17.01 18.95
C SER A 1042 -17.08 17.30 20.26
N VAL A 1043 -15.74 17.26 20.26
CA VAL A 1043 -14.92 17.55 21.44
C VAL A 1043 -15.06 19.02 21.86
N ILE A 1044 -15.15 19.92 20.89
CA ILE A 1044 -15.34 21.36 21.10
C ILE A 1044 -16.78 21.61 21.58
N GLU A 1045 -17.77 21.02 20.93
CA GLU A 1045 -19.19 21.18 21.29
C GLU A 1045 -19.46 20.67 22.72
N GLN A 1046 -18.89 19.53 23.12
CA GLN A 1046 -19.06 18.99 24.48
C GLN A 1046 -18.47 19.91 25.56
N ALA A 1047 -17.30 20.52 25.29
CA ALA A 1047 -16.61 21.36 26.26
C ALA A 1047 -17.09 22.83 26.25
N LEU A 1048 -17.35 23.39 25.08
CA LEU A 1048 -17.62 24.81 24.84
C LEU A 1048 -19.01 25.10 24.25
N GLY A 1049 -19.84 24.09 23.99
CA GLY A 1049 -21.18 24.29 23.42
C GLY A 1049 -22.11 25.15 24.29
N LYS A 1050 -21.85 25.22 25.60
CA LYS A 1050 -22.54 26.14 26.54
C LYS A 1050 -22.30 27.62 26.21
N HIS A 1051 -21.20 27.92 25.53
CA HIS A 1051 -20.77 29.27 25.15
C HIS A 1051 -21.07 29.58 23.67
N ASP A 1052 -21.94 28.78 23.03
CA ASP A 1052 -22.28 28.85 21.61
C ASP A 1052 -21.09 28.64 20.64
N ILE A 1053 -20.04 27.96 21.10
CA ILE A 1053 -18.88 27.57 20.30
C ILE A 1053 -19.06 26.10 19.90
N LEU A 1054 -19.47 25.86 18.65
CA LEU A 1054 -19.84 24.53 18.16
C LEU A 1054 -18.75 23.87 17.32
N SER A 1055 -17.86 24.66 16.72
CA SER A 1055 -16.90 24.19 15.72
C SER A 1055 -15.52 24.82 15.88
N VAL A 1056 -14.52 24.26 15.19
CA VAL A 1056 -13.16 24.83 15.14
C VAL A 1056 -13.15 26.26 14.57
N GLU A 1057 -13.98 26.58 13.57
CA GLU A 1057 -14.03 27.95 13.03
C GLU A 1057 -14.62 28.95 14.02
N ASP A 1058 -15.61 28.55 14.83
CA ASP A 1058 -16.12 29.39 15.93
C ASP A 1058 -15.03 29.61 16.99
N LEU A 1059 -14.21 28.59 17.28
CA LEU A 1059 -13.08 28.69 18.20
C LEU A 1059 -12.00 29.65 17.66
N VAL A 1060 -11.67 29.55 16.36
CA VAL A 1060 -10.74 30.48 15.69
C VAL A 1060 -11.28 31.91 15.75
N HIS A 1061 -12.59 32.08 15.50
CA HIS A 1061 -13.25 33.39 15.57
C HIS A 1061 -13.17 33.99 16.95
N GLU A 1062 -13.56 33.24 17.98
CA GLU A 1062 -13.55 33.70 19.37
C GLU A 1062 -12.13 34.13 19.83
N ILE A 1063 -11.11 33.37 19.41
CA ILE A 1063 -9.71 33.67 19.71
C ILE A 1063 -9.23 34.89 18.93
N PHE A 1064 -9.52 35.03 17.64
CA PHE A 1064 -9.01 36.14 16.83
C PHE A 1064 -9.69 37.48 17.16
N THR A 1065 -11.01 37.49 17.39
CA THR A 1065 -11.76 38.71 17.68
C THR A 1065 -11.71 39.13 19.15
N ALA A 1066 -11.18 38.27 20.03
CA ALA A 1066 -11.19 38.43 21.48
C ALA A 1066 -12.61 38.53 22.06
N GLY A 1067 -13.48 37.62 21.66
CA GLY A 1067 -14.89 37.58 22.04
C GLY A 1067 -15.14 37.46 23.56
N PRO A 1068 -16.42 37.47 23.99
CA PRO A 1068 -16.80 37.47 25.40
C PRO A 1068 -16.33 36.21 26.14
N ASN A 1069 -16.26 35.07 25.46
CA ASN A 1069 -15.88 33.77 25.99
C ASN A 1069 -14.41 33.40 25.69
N PHE A 1070 -13.56 34.38 25.34
CA PHE A 1070 -12.14 34.17 25.07
C PHE A 1070 -11.41 33.45 26.21
N LYS A 1071 -11.77 33.73 27.47
CA LYS A 1071 -11.14 33.09 28.64
C LYS A 1071 -11.39 31.57 28.65
N GLN A 1072 -12.60 31.16 28.32
CA GLN A 1072 -13.01 29.76 28.26
C GLN A 1072 -12.37 29.07 27.06
N ALA A 1073 -12.39 29.70 25.88
CA ALA A 1073 -11.72 29.21 24.66
C ALA A 1073 -10.20 29.04 24.84
N SER A 1074 -9.51 30.04 25.39
CA SER A 1074 -8.06 29.98 25.63
C SER A 1074 -7.71 28.97 26.73
N ASN A 1075 -8.56 28.80 27.76
CA ASN A 1075 -8.31 27.80 28.80
C ASN A 1075 -8.57 26.36 28.32
N PHE A 1076 -9.54 26.18 27.42
CA PHE A 1076 -9.78 24.92 26.72
C PHE A 1076 -8.59 24.54 25.85
N LEU A 1077 -7.98 25.49 25.12
CA LEU A 1077 -6.76 25.21 24.38
C LEU A 1077 -5.61 24.87 25.33
N TRP A 1078 -5.01 23.70 25.12
CA TRP A 1078 -3.75 23.33 25.74
C TRP A 1078 -2.63 24.22 25.17
N PRO A 1079 -1.63 24.65 25.98
CA PRO A 1079 -0.49 25.41 25.45
C PRO A 1079 0.15 24.72 24.24
N PHE A 1080 0.28 25.46 23.13
CA PHE A 1080 0.83 24.94 21.89
C PHE A 1080 2.28 24.53 22.09
N LYS A 1081 2.62 23.30 21.72
CA LYS A 1081 4.01 22.83 21.72
C LYS A 1081 4.61 23.06 20.34
N LEU A 1082 5.46 24.08 20.22
CA LEU A 1082 6.10 24.47 18.95
C LEU A 1082 7.48 23.84 18.81
N SER A 1083 7.95 23.64 17.58
CA SER A 1083 9.33 23.23 17.33
C SER A 1083 10.30 24.41 17.41
N ASN A 1084 11.60 24.14 17.40
CA ASN A 1084 12.58 25.20 17.18
C ASN A 1084 12.33 25.86 15.81
N PRO A 1085 12.56 27.18 15.67
CA PRO A 1085 12.36 27.87 14.40
C PRO A 1085 13.30 27.31 13.33
N THR A 1086 12.77 26.97 12.16
CA THR A 1086 13.56 26.61 10.98
C THR A 1086 14.49 27.76 10.59
N GLY A 1087 15.80 27.49 10.54
CA GLY A 1087 16.85 28.51 10.38
C GLY A 1087 17.50 28.97 11.71
N GLY A 1088 17.02 28.47 12.85
CA GLY A 1088 17.56 28.77 14.17
C GLY A 1088 17.09 30.12 14.73
N TRP A 1089 17.51 30.40 15.97
CA TRP A 1089 17.37 31.74 16.56
C TRP A 1089 18.48 32.66 16.01
N ARG A 1090 18.29 33.98 16.10
CA ARG A 1090 19.35 34.93 15.75
C ARG A 1090 20.55 34.73 16.68
N GLN A 1091 21.75 35.10 16.22
CA GLN A 1091 23.00 34.91 16.97
C GLN A 1091 22.94 35.47 18.40
N ARG A 1092 22.16 36.54 18.63
CA ARG A 1092 21.95 37.16 19.96
C ARG A 1092 20.55 36.90 20.51
N LYS A 1093 20.17 35.63 20.67
CA LYS A 1093 18.84 35.19 21.17
C LYS A 1093 18.36 35.90 22.44
N PHE A 1094 19.27 36.23 23.36
CA PHE A 1094 18.95 36.83 24.67
C PHE A 1094 19.09 38.36 24.70
N THR A 1095 19.03 39.02 23.55
CA THR A 1095 18.88 40.48 23.44
C THR A 1095 17.46 40.84 22.98
N HIS A 1096 17.04 42.09 23.20
CA HIS A 1096 15.70 42.51 22.84
C HIS A 1096 15.53 42.53 21.31
N TYR A 1097 14.33 42.27 20.80
CA TYR A 1097 14.09 42.19 19.34
C TYR A 1097 14.50 43.48 18.59
N VAL A 1098 14.29 44.65 19.21
CA VAL A 1098 14.68 45.96 18.65
C VAL A 1098 16.21 46.12 18.56
N GLU A 1099 16.96 45.47 19.43
CA GLU A 1099 18.43 45.50 19.46
C GLU A 1099 19.06 44.41 18.56
N GLY A 1100 18.25 43.74 17.72
CA GLY A 1100 18.68 42.66 16.86
C GLY A 1100 18.57 41.26 17.46
N GLY A 1101 18.02 41.13 18.67
CA GLY A 1101 17.79 39.84 19.34
C GLY A 1101 16.43 39.21 19.05
N ASP A 1102 15.92 38.47 20.03
CA ASP A 1102 14.73 37.63 19.89
C ASP A 1102 13.74 37.72 21.07
N PHE A 1103 14.05 38.36 22.20
CA PHE A 1103 13.08 38.50 23.31
C PHE A 1103 12.22 39.77 23.17
N GLY A 1104 11.05 39.77 23.80
CA GLY A 1104 10.12 40.90 23.84
C GLY A 1104 9.14 41.01 22.68
N ASN A 1105 8.55 42.20 22.54
CA ASN A 1105 7.48 42.47 21.57
C ASN A 1105 8.02 42.58 20.14
N ARG A 1106 7.46 41.79 19.22
CA ARG A 1106 7.77 41.81 17.78
C ARG A 1106 6.63 42.33 16.93
N GLU A 1107 5.55 42.82 17.53
CA GLU A 1107 4.35 43.28 16.83
C GLU A 1107 3.89 42.24 15.79
N THR A 1108 3.77 42.63 14.51
CA THR A 1108 3.33 41.75 13.41
C THR A 1108 4.39 40.73 12.97
N ASN A 1109 5.67 40.94 13.29
CA ASN A 1109 6.76 40.03 12.89
C ASN A 1109 6.73 38.70 13.66
N ILE A 1110 5.94 38.58 14.73
CA ILE A 1110 5.69 37.30 15.41
C ILE A 1110 5.14 36.25 14.44
N ASN A 1111 4.39 36.67 13.42
CA ASN A 1111 3.80 35.77 12.44
C ASN A 1111 4.84 35.04 11.59
N LYS A 1112 5.99 35.68 11.32
CA LYS A 1112 7.11 35.03 10.63
C LYS A 1112 7.73 33.95 11.52
N LEU A 1113 7.92 34.24 12.80
CA LEU A 1113 8.43 33.28 13.78
C LEU A 1113 7.47 32.09 13.96
N ILE A 1114 6.16 32.35 14.10
CA ILE A 1114 5.15 31.29 14.21
C ILE A 1114 5.24 30.35 13.00
N ARG A 1115 5.36 30.87 11.77
CA ARG A 1115 5.47 30.03 10.56
C ARG A 1115 6.73 29.17 10.53
N GLN A 1116 7.83 29.63 11.15
CA GLN A 1116 9.07 28.85 11.26
C GLN A 1116 9.00 27.79 12.37
N MET A 1117 8.16 27.99 13.39
CA MET A 1117 8.03 27.09 14.55
C MET A 1117 6.82 26.14 14.48
N ASN A 1118 5.87 26.38 13.56
CA ASN A 1118 4.59 25.68 13.46
C ASN A 1118 4.60 24.56 12.42
#